data_AF-A0A7Y2UKK3-F1
#
_entry.id   AF-A0A7Y2UKK3-F1
#
_cell.length_a   1.000
_cell.length_b   1.000
_cell.length_c   1.000
_cell.angle_alpha   90.00
_cell.angle_beta   90.00
_cell.angle_gamma   90.00
#
_symmetry.space_group_name_H-M   'P 1'
#
loop_
_entity.id
_entity.type
_entity.pdbx_description
1 polymer ?
#
loop_
_entity_poly.entity_id
_entity_poly.type
_entity_poly.pdbx_seq_one_letter_code
_entity_poly.pdbx_strand_id
1 'polypeptide(L)'
;MVVNPTFFPTSFDPHFKVFHELMPFKVQEILLVSSLYDAYIMEEDGSITTRLIHEYHGLNLSKAPKVTRVSTGEEALAALGTKKYDLVITMPYLAGMNAFNLGRQIKETNPTLPVVLLTHNLRSLFPLPPNLDRQSIDDVYLWCCEDDLLMAIIKNVEDHANVDNDTAKAMVRVIIYVEDSPDYRSLFLPAIYREVVRQTQAVLDESINERHRLLRMRARPKILMAHSYEEALQLYETYKPFVFAVISDARFPQNGKVEGRAGQRFLSLIREEVPDLPLLMLSSEAENKRRAEEIPAVFLAKQSPEIHRELHRFFLTYLGFGDFVFRMPDGSPICSASNIVEFERELSLVPDESLQYHALRNHFSNWMMARSEVRLARSLHRDFIGDINQIEAMRDNIVSKVRSLRRLRQQGVITVFDRNTYDSEINEFVKIGEGPIGGKARGLAFMWGCLQRPEADDSVLTRYRVCIPRSLVVSAQGFDDFVSQNNLFFTDEMSDEHIADLFVDARMPSWLRQELDGYLQLCSFPLSVRSSSLLEDGQFRPYAGLYSTYFLTNNHENFDERLSQLEAAVKMVYASTWFESPQAFSRGVGAGGRDDSMAVIIQELVGADYYGRWYPAVSGVAQSHNYYPVQEMQPSEGIAHIALGVGKTVVEGERNLRFSPAHPQQLIQFSTVEDILENCQRQLYALDMHNQDCLNRHNANLTRYDVQDVAGDLPVGLLASTYVPEEHRIRDVNMAGVKILTFAQILKHSLYPLGEILSELLTIGRAGMGSEVEIEFAVQLGESLEESTFYLLQIRPMVTGGERADVGICDHEIEQSLIYSTQSLGHGRISSVSDIIFVRPDSFDPAATRDIAREIGEVNRKLQAEGRNHLLIGPGRWGTNDHWLGIPVQWVDISAVQAIVEIRSKLLRADPSQGSHFFQNITSLGIPYLTVDENNGGDGINGDRIDWDWLLDFPANHDGKWIRHLRLDYPLTIKCEGPESTGIILYREDLEQRTCTVEE
;
A
#
# COMPACT_ATOMS: atom_id res chain seq x y z
N MET A 1 17.18 -31.95 -3.35
CA MET A 1 16.26 -32.19 -2.21
C MET A 1 14.96 -31.50 -2.54
N VAL A 2 13.86 -32.25 -2.57
CA VAL A 2 12.52 -31.79 -2.94
C VAL A 2 12.01 -30.80 -1.89
N VAL A 3 11.60 -29.60 -2.30
CA VAL A 3 11.07 -28.57 -1.41
C VAL A 3 9.55 -28.51 -1.58
N ASN A 4 8.85 -28.77 -0.48
CA ASN A 4 7.40 -28.66 -0.31
C ASN A 4 6.94 -27.18 -0.48
N PRO A 5 5.87 -26.89 -1.25
CA PRO A 5 5.31 -25.54 -1.36
C PRO A 5 4.09 -25.39 -0.45
N THR A 6 4.31 -25.18 0.85
CA THR A 6 3.28 -24.65 1.75
C THR A 6 3.91 -23.68 2.74
N PHE A 7 4.08 -22.43 2.30
CA PHE A 7 4.31 -21.31 3.23
C PHE A 7 3.57 -20.07 2.72
N PHE A 8 2.53 -19.70 3.46
CA PHE A 8 1.96 -18.36 3.46
C PHE A 8 3.08 -17.32 3.67
N PRO A 9 3.14 -16.22 2.90
CA PRO A 9 4.01 -15.10 3.22
C PRO A 9 3.21 -13.99 3.93
N THR A 10 3.35 -13.95 5.25
CA THR A 10 3.03 -12.81 6.13
C THR A 10 4.07 -11.67 6.05
N SER A 11 4.88 -11.59 4.99
CA SER A 11 5.95 -10.58 4.89
C SER A 11 5.58 -9.46 3.92
N PHE A 12 5.35 -8.28 4.49
CA PHE A 12 5.40 -6.99 3.80
C PHE A 12 6.74 -6.91 3.05
N ASP A 13 6.66 -6.85 1.72
CA ASP A 13 7.73 -6.65 0.74
C ASP A 13 8.79 -7.77 0.55
N PRO A 14 8.65 -8.64 -0.50
CA PRO A 14 9.65 -9.66 -0.85
C PRO A 14 10.98 -9.08 -1.36
N HIS A 15 11.04 -7.79 -1.76
CA HIS A 15 12.25 -7.15 -2.28
C HIS A 15 13.28 -6.85 -1.17
N PHE A 16 12.83 -6.59 0.07
CA PHE A 16 13.72 -6.23 1.18
C PHE A 16 14.20 -7.41 2.02
N LYS A 17 13.58 -8.59 1.89
CA LYS A 17 13.96 -9.79 2.65
C LYS A 17 15.43 -10.14 2.50
N VAL A 18 15.98 -10.01 1.29
CA VAL A 18 17.41 -10.28 1.02
C VAL A 18 18.31 -9.36 1.85
N PHE A 19 18.00 -8.07 1.98
CA PHE A 19 18.80 -7.11 2.74
C PHE A 19 18.71 -7.33 4.26
N HIS A 20 17.58 -7.85 4.75
CA HIS A 20 17.45 -8.24 6.16
C HIS A 20 18.42 -9.36 6.55
N GLU A 21 18.75 -10.22 5.60
CA GLU A 21 19.63 -11.38 5.77
C GLU A 21 21.12 -11.08 5.57
N LEU A 22 21.47 -9.83 5.24
CA LEU A 22 22.86 -9.36 5.09
C LEU A 22 23.45 -8.87 6.41
N MET A 23 24.77 -9.04 6.54
CA MET A 23 25.54 -8.74 7.76
C MET A 23 24.96 -9.35 9.05
N PRO A 24 24.78 -10.69 9.11
CA PRO A 24 24.28 -11.37 10.30
C PRO A 24 25.21 -11.22 11.52
N PHE A 25 26.53 -11.22 11.31
CA PHE A 25 27.51 -10.95 12.35
C PHE A 25 27.74 -9.44 12.48
N LYS A 26 27.62 -8.93 13.71
CA LYS A 26 27.94 -7.55 14.06
C LYS A 26 28.72 -7.54 15.37
N VAL A 27 29.74 -6.72 15.44
CA VAL A 27 30.49 -6.51 16.67
C VAL A 27 29.62 -5.68 17.62
N GLN A 28 29.24 -6.25 18.76
CA GLN A 28 28.42 -5.58 19.77
C GLN A 28 29.21 -5.32 21.05
N GLU A 29 30.16 -6.20 21.38
CA GLU A 29 30.93 -6.15 22.63
C GLU A 29 32.43 -6.21 22.35
N ILE A 30 33.14 -5.12 22.70
CA ILE A 30 34.59 -4.98 22.52
C ILE A 30 35.27 -5.00 23.89
N LEU A 31 36.28 -5.86 24.03
CA LEU A 31 37.17 -5.85 25.20
C LEU A 31 38.42 -5.03 24.87
N LEU A 32 38.56 -3.86 25.50
CA LEU A 32 39.75 -3.01 25.39
C LEU A 32 40.69 -3.30 26.57
N VAL A 33 41.88 -3.82 26.27
CA VAL A 33 42.91 -4.16 27.25
C VAL A 33 44.03 -3.13 27.14
N SER A 34 44.03 -2.17 28.06
CA SER A 34 44.95 -1.02 28.00
C SER A 34 45.43 -0.64 29.40
N SER A 35 46.69 -0.24 29.54
CA SER A 35 47.16 0.33 30.79
C SER A 35 46.38 1.62 31.11
N LEU A 36 46.40 2.06 32.38
CA LEU A 36 45.77 3.34 32.75
C LEU A 36 46.39 4.53 31.98
N TYR A 37 47.67 4.42 31.62
CA TYR A 37 48.37 5.45 30.86
C TYR A 37 47.93 5.48 29.39
N ASP A 38 47.84 4.32 28.74
CA ASP A 38 47.36 4.24 27.35
C ASP A 38 45.89 4.68 27.26
N ALA A 39 45.06 4.27 28.22
CA ALA A 39 43.67 4.72 28.30
C ALA A 39 43.57 6.24 28.45
N TYR A 40 44.43 6.85 29.28
CA TYR A 40 44.50 8.29 29.45
C TYR A 40 44.88 9.03 28.16
N ILE A 41 45.89 8.53 27.42
CA ILE A 41 46.28 9.10 26.12
C ILE A 41 45.10 9.06 25.14
N MET A 42 44.42 7.91 25.04
CA MET A 42 43.26 7.80 24.15
C MET A 42 42.08 8.66 24.59
N GLU A 43 41.90 8.91 25.89
CA GLU A 43 40.85 9.78 26.44
C GLU A 43 41.15 11.28 26.29
N GLU A 44 42.41 11.71 26.34
CA GLU A 44 42.81 13.11 26.08
C GLU A 44 42.48 13.54 24.65
N ASP A 45 42.64 12.63 23.67
CA ASP A 45 42.19 12.86 22.31
C ASP A 45 40.65 12.96 22.23
N GLY A 46 39.94 12.34 23.18
CA GLY A 46 38.48 12.43 23.37
C GLY A 46 37.89 11.08 23.77
N SER A 47 36.70 11.06 24.39
CA SER A 47 36.08 9.79 24.82
C SER A 47 35.89 8.83 23.63
N ILE A 48 36.57 7.68 23.68
CA ILE A 48 36.50 6.62 22.66
C ILE A 48 35.06 6.23 22.36
N THR A 49 34.24 6.08 23.40
CA THR A 49 32.82 5.72 23.28
C THR A 49 32.03 6.81 22.57
N THR A 50 32.25 8.09 22.93
CA THR A 50 31.57 9.22 22.29
C THR A 50 31.97 9.37 20.82
N ARG A 51 33.25 9.19 20.51
CA ARG A 51 33.78 9.24 19.13
C ARG A 51 33.16 8.13 18.26
N LEU A 52 33.13 6.89 18.76
CA LEU A 52 32.46 5.77 18.09
C LEU A 52 30.97 6.04 17.84
N ILE A 53 30.27 6.60 18.83
CA ILE A 53 28.85 6.95 18.69
C ILE A 53 28.66 8.06 17.64
N HIS A 54 29.48 9.10 17.68
CA HIS A 54 29.39 10.24 16.77
C HIS A 54 29.65 9.83 15.31
N GLU A 55 30.67 9.02 15.05
CA GLU A 55 30.96 8.48 13.72
C GLU A 55 29.82 7.60 13.18
N TYR A 56 29.30 6.69 14.01
CA TYR A 56 28.18 5.85 13.61
C TYR A 56 26.91 6.66 13.31
N HIS A 57 26.66 7.76 14.06
CA HIS A 57 25.56 8.68 13.75
C HIS A 57 25.81 9.52 12.50
N GLY A 58 27.01 10.10 12.35
CA GLY A 58 27.36 10.93 11.19
C GLY A 58 27.29 10.17 9.86
N LEU A 59 27.53 8.86 9.91
CA LEU A 59 27.45 7.96 8.77
C LEU A 59 26.15 7.13 8.71
N ASN A 60 25.12 7.48 9.49
CA ASN A 60 23.84 6.76 9.54
C ASN A 60 24.00 5.23 9.60
N LEU A 61 24.99 4.76 10.37
CA LEU A 61 25.24 3.35 10.62
C LEU A 61 24.36 2.87 11.79
N SER A 62 24.23 1.55 11.96
CA SER A 62 23.41 0.98 13.05
C SER A 62 23.97 1.29 14.45
N LYS A 63 23.43 0.68 15.50
CA LYS A 63 23.92 0.86 16.88
C LYS A 63 25.44 0.63 17.02
N ALA A 64 26.15 1.56 17.67
CA ALA A 64 27.57 1.45 17.99
C ALA A 64 27.84 0.35 19.06
N PRO A 65 29.00 -0.34 19.01
CA PRO A 65 29.36 -1.37 19.98
C PRO A 65 29.65 -0.80 21.36
N LYS A 66 29.45 -1.63 22.39
CA LYS A 66 29.83 -1.32 23.76
C LYS A 66 31.29 -1.71 23.99
N VAL A 67 32.07 -0.78 24.54
CA VAL A 67 33.47 -1.00 24.90
C VAL A 67 33.58 -1.25 26.40
N THR A 68 34.19 -2.37 26.78
CA THR A 68 34.53 -2.70 28.17
C THR A 68 36.04 -2.65 28.33
N ARG A 69 36.55 -1.81 29.25
CA ARG A 69 37.98 -1.63 29.47
C ARG A 69 38.46 -2.40 30.70
N VAL A 70 39.61 -3.07 30.56
CA VAL A 70 40.36 -3.72 31.63
C VAL A 70 41.83 -3.28 31.59
N SER A 71 42.53 -3.37 32.72
CA SER A 71 43.88 -2.79 32.87
C SER A 71 45.02 -3.80 32.82
N THR A 72 44.72 -5.09 32.95
CA THR A 72 45.73 -6.16 32.95
C THR A 72 45.31 -7.35 32.08
N GLY A 73 46.28 -8.17 31.68
CA GLY A 73 46.00 -9.40 30.93
C GLY A 73 45.19 -10.43 31.75
N GLU A 74 45.43 -10.51 33.06
CA GLU A 74 44.67 -11.41 33.95
C GLU A 74 43.19 -11.00 34.06
N GLU A 75 42.93 -9.69 34.20
CA GLU A 75 41.56 -9.15 34.17
C GLU A 75 40.87 -9.42 32.83
N ALA A 76 41.61 -9.32 31.72
CA ALA A 76 41.07 -9.61 30.40
C ALA A 76 40.62 -11.07 30.27
N LEU A 77 41.44 -12.02 30.75
CA LEU A 77 41.09 -13.45 30.73
C LEU A 77 39.92 -13.76 31.67
N ALA A 78 39.85 -13.13 32.84
CA ALA A 78 38.70 -13.25 33.74
C ALA A 78 37.41 -12.68 33.11
N ALA A 79 37.51 -11.54 32.41
CA ALA A 79 36.39 -10.95 31.69
C ALA A 79 35.88 -11.87 30.56
N LEU A 80 36.80 -12.47 29.78
CA LEU A 80 36.46 -13.44 28.74
C LEU A 80 35.79 -14.71 29.29
N GLY A 81 36.11 -15.10 30.52
CA GLY A 81 35.45 -16.22 31.21
C GLY A 81 34.04 -15.92 31.72
N THR A 82 33.69 -14.65 31.91
CA THR A 82 32.39 -14.23 32.46
C THR A 82 31.41 -13.71 31.41
N LYS A 83 31.93 -13.10 30.33
CA LYS A 83 31.14 -12.49 29.28
C LYS A 83 31.73 -12.81 27.90
N LYS A 84 30.86 -12.99 26.90
CA LYS A 84 31.27 -13.10 25.50
C LYS A 84 31.60 -11.73 24.93
N TYR A 85 32.72 -11.66 24.22
CA TYR A 85 33.16 -10.50 23.45
C TYR A 85 33.33 -10.90 21.99
N ASP A 86 33.12 -9.96 21.08
CA ASP A 86 33.19 -10.18 19.63
C ASP A 86 34.55 -9.75 19.05
N LEU A 87 35.27 -8.86 19.75
CA LEU A 87 36.57 -8.31 19.36
C LEU A 87 37.39 -7.94 20.61
N VAL A 88 38.67 -8.29 20.61
CA VAL A 88 39.63 -7.85 21.63
C VAL A 88 40.61 -6.86 21.01
N ILE A 89 40.74 -5.68 21.61
CA ILE A 89 41.74 -4.68 21.24
C ILE A 89 42.71 -4.55 22.41
N THR A 90 44.00 -4.75 22.19
CA THR A 90 45.02 -4.76 23.24
C THR A 90 46.17 -3.80 22.95
N MET A 91 46.79 -3.25 23.99
CA MET A 91 48.00 -2.44 23.93
C MET A 91 49.26 -3.29 24.17
N PRO A 92 50.43 -2.92 23.61
CA PRO A 92 51.65 -3.73 23.69
C PRO A 92 52.14 -4.01 25.11
N TYR A 93 51.98 -3.04 26.02
CA TYR A 93 52.50 -3.10 27.39
C TYR A 93 51.37 -3.18 28.40
N LEU A 94 51.12 -4.39 28.94
CA LEU A 94 50.15 -4.60 30.00
C LEU A 94 50.89 -4.94 31.30
N ALA A 95 50.29 -4.59 32.43
CA ALA A 95 50.85 -4.99 33.72
C ALA A 95 50.79 -6.52 33.87
N GLY A 96 51.94 -7.15 34.10
CA GLY A 96 52.08 -8.59 34.37
C GLY A 96 52.14 -9.51 33.15
N MET A 97 51.78 -9.06 31.94
CA MET A 97 51.75 -9.89 30.72
C MET A 97 51.97 -9.01 29.47
N ASN A 98 52.64 -9.52 28.42
CA ASN A 98 52.71 -8.81 27.14
C ASN A 98 51.50 -9.15 26.24
N ALA A 99 51.20 -8.29 25.26
CA ALA A 99 50.03 -8.44 24.39
C ALA A 99 49.98 -9.77 23.61
N PHE A 100 51.14 -10.27 23.18
CA PHE A 100 51.24 -11.52 22.41
C PHE A 100 51.01 -12.77 23.27
N ASN A 101 51.46 -12.77 24.53
CA ASN A 101 51.15 -13.85 25.48
C ASN A 101 49.65 -13.85 25.80
N LEU A 102 49.05 -12.67 25.99
CA LEU A 102 47.61 -12.54 26.15
C LEU A 102 46.88 -13.10 24.92
N GLY A 103 47.28 -12.66 23.72
CA GLY A 103 46.73 -13.17 22.47
C GLY A 103 46.80 -14.69 22.35
N ARG A 104 47.95 -15.29 22.69
CA ARG A 104 48.11 -16.76 22.70
C ARG A 104 47.11 -17.43 23.64
N GLN A 105 46.98 -16.96 24.88
CA GLN A 105 46.04 -17.55 25.86
C GLN A 105 44.57 -17.37 25.43
N ILE A 106 44.25 -16.25 24.79
CA ILE A 106 42.93 -16.01 24.21
C ILE A 106 42.68 -17.02 23.08
N LYS A 107 43.62 -17.19 22.16
CA LYS A 107 43.50 -18.12 21.01
C LYS A 107 43.46 -19.59 21.44
N GLU A 108 44.12 -19.97 22.53
CA GLU A 108 44.01 -21.30 23.14
C GLU A 108 42.59 -21.62 23.61
N THR A 109 41.86 -20.61 24.10
CA THR A 109 40.49 -20.77 24.60
C THR A 109 39.44 -20.54 23.51
N ASN A 110 39.69 -19.58 22.63
CA ASN A 110 38.80 -19.19 21.54
C ASN A 110 39.62 -18.83 20.28
N PRO A 111 39.93 -19.81 19.42
CA PRO A 111 40.78 -19.60 18.24
C PRO A 111 40.23 -18.60 17.23
N THR A 112 38.91 -18.47 17.15
CA THR A 112 38.22 -17.62 16.15
C THR A 112 37.98 -16.19 16.63
N LEU A 113 38.24 -15.87 17.90
CA LEU A 113 38.06 -14.51 18.42
C LEU A 113 39.15 -13.58 17.86
N PRO A 114 38.79 -12.50 17.16
CA PRO A 114 39.77 -11.54 16.65
C PRO A 114 40.47 -10.78 17.79
N VAL A 115 41.80 -10.74 17.73
CA VAL A 115 42.69 -10.04 18.66
C VAL A 115 43.53 -9.05 17.86
N VAL A 116 43.24 -7.77 18.05
CA VAL A 116 43.90 -6.66 17.37
C VAL A 116 44.81 -5.92 18.34
N LEU A 117 46.06 -5.69 17.93
CA LEU A 117 47.03 -4.89 18.68
C LEU A 117 46.98 -3.44 18.22
N LEU A 118 46.80 -2.51 19.14
CA LEU A 118 46.92 -1.08 18.90
C LEU A 118 48.20 -0.57 19.56
N THR A 119 48.96 0.28 18.89
CA THR A 119 50.21 0.85 19.45
C THR A 119 50.36 2.32 19.10
N HIS A 120 51.07 3.09 19.92
CA HIS A 120 51.45 4.47 19.62
C HIS A 120 52.78 4.58 18.86
N ASN A 121 53.56 3.48 18.81
CA ASN A 121 54.86 3.45 18.15
C ASN A 121 55.21 2.03 17.69
N LEU A 122 55.67 1.88 16.44
CA LEU A 122 56.13 0.59 15.93
C LEU A 122 57.53 0.21 16.42
N ARG A 123 58.37 1.18 16.79
CA ARG A 123 59.75 0.91 17.27
C ARG A 123 59.79 0.14 18.57
N SER A 124 58.74 0.23 19.40
CA SER A 124 58.59 -0.52 20.64
C SER A 124 58.24 -2.01 20.41
N LEU A 125 57.79 -2.37 19.20
CA LEU A 125 57.30 -3.70 18.87
C LEU A 125 58.28 -4.53 18.03
N PHE A 126 59.12 -3.88 17.22
CA PHE A 126 60.03 -4.56 16.30
C PHE A 126 61.51 -4.32 16.66
N PRO A 127 62.36 -5.37 16.60
CA PRO A 127 62.06 -6.73 16.16
C PRO A 127 61.31 -7.55 17.23
N LEU A 128 60.36 -8.37 16.78
CA LEU A 128 59.63 -9.31 17.64
C LEU A 128 60.62 -10.32 18.25
N PRO A 129 60.58 -10.57 19.57
CA PRO A 129 61.39 -11.62 20.19
C PRO A 129 61.19 -12.99 19.53
N PRO A 130 62.24 -13.81 19.36
CA PRO A 130 62.22 -15.05 18.55
C PRO A 130 61.26 -16.16 19.05
N ASN A 131 60.65 -16.01 20.24
CA ASN A 131 59.72 -16.97 20.84
C ASN A 131 58.23 -16.55 20.74
N LEU A 132 57.94 -15.48 20.01
CA LEU A 132 56.59 -14.93 19.88
C LEU A 132 56.01 -15.25 18.50
N ASP A 133 54.85 -15.92 18.54
CA ASP A 133 54.18 -16.43 17.37
C ASP A 133 53.29 -15.33 16.76
N ARG A 134 53.49 -15.01 15.48
CA ARG A 134 52.65 -14.03 14.77
C ARG A 134 51.17 -14.46 14.74
N GLN A 135 50.88 -15.74 14.93
CA GLN A 135 49.51 -16.28 14.97
C GLN A 135 48.70 -15.85 16.21
N SER A 136 49.35 -15.25 17.23
CA SER A 136 48.67 -14.83 18.46
C SER A 136 47.92 -13.50 18.35
N ILE A 137 48.19 -12.71 17.32
CA ILE A 137 47.57 -11.41 17.05
C ILE A 137 47.19 -11.39 15.58
N ASP A 138 45.91 -11.15 15.29
CA ASP A 138 45.42 -11.17 13.91
C ASP A 138 45.91 -9.92 13.15
N ASP A 139 46.02 -8.78 13.83
CA ASP A 139 46.31 -7.50 13.18
C ASP A 139 46.97 -6.46 14.10
N VAL A 140 47.72 -5.49 13.54
CA VAL A 140 48.45 -4.45 14.32
C VAL A 140 48.25 -3.03 13.77
N TYR A 141 47.58 -2.14 14.48
CA TYR A 141 47.35 -0.77 14.01
C TYR A 141 48.16 0.26 14.81
N LEU A 142 48.56 1.34 14.14
CA LEU A 142 49.17 2.51 14.76
C LEU A 142 48.06 3.52 15.11
N TRP A 143 47.97 3.88 16.39
CA TRP A 143 47.07 4.92 16.86
C TRP A 143 47.65 6.30 16.52
N CYS A 144 47.10 6.94 15.49
CA CYS A 144 47.54 8.25 15.00
C CYS A 144 46.53 9.38 15.31
N CYS A 145 45.65 9.21 16.29
CA CYS A 145 44.56 10.17 16.58
C CYS A 145 43.58 10.39 15.41
N GLU A 146 43.50 9.46 14.44
CA GLU A 146 42.44 9.48 13.43
C GLU A 146 41.13 8.94 14.02
N ASP A 147 40.07 9.73 13.89
CA ASP A 147 38.77 9.47 14.52
C ASP A 147 38.11 8.16 14.02
N ASP A 148 38.41 7.75 12.78
CA ASP A 148 37.72 6.66 12.07
C ASP A 148 38.39 5.29 12.25
N LEU A 149 39.58 5.23 12.85
CA LEU A 149 40.39 4.00 12.85
C LEU A 149 39.69 2.83 13.55
N LEU A 150 39.09 3.09 14.71
CA LEU A 150 38.36 2.04 15.45
C LEU A 150 37.16 1.54 14.66
N MET A 151 36.41 2.43 14.02
CA MET A 151 35.30 2.05 13.15
C MET A 151 35.83 1.18 12.00
N ALA A 152 36.91 1.56 11.34
CA ALA A 152 37.50 0.81 10.23
C ALA A 152 37.93 -0.61 10.65
N ILE A 153 38.56 -0.76 11.82
CA ILE A 153 38.93 -2.06 12.39
C ILE A 153 37.67 -2.91 12.62
N ILE A 154 36.66 -2.34 13.30
CA ILE A 154 35.40 -3.04 13.58
C ILE A 154 34.74 -3.50 12.28
N LYS A 155 34.66 -2.62 11.27
CA LYS A 155 34.05 -2.95 9.98
C LYS A 155 34.83 -3.96 9.18
N ASN A 156 36.16 -3.97 9.26
CA ASN A 156 36.95 -4.99 8.59
C ASN A 156 36.77 -6.38 9.20
N VAL A 157 36.67 -6.46 10.53
CA VAL A 157 36.30 -7.71 11.22
C VAL A 157 34.90 -8.18 10.82
N GLU A 158 33.91 -7.27 10.77
CA GLU A 158 32.56 -7.60 10.30
C GLU A 158 32.54 -8.04 8.83
N ASP A 159 33.28 -7.38 7.95
CA ASP A 159 33.28 -7.65 6.51
C ASP A 159 33.91 -9.03 6.21
N HIS A 160 35.03 -9.37 6.85
CA HIS A 160 35.65 -10.71 6.75
C HIS A 160 34.73 -11.81 7.28
N ALA A 161 34.01 -11.58 8.37
CA ALA A 161 33.11 -12.58 8.95
C ALA A 161 31.83 -12.80 8.12
N ASN A 162 31.37 -11.78 7.37
CA ASN A 162 30.09 -11.81 6.66
C ASN A 162 30.22 -12.06 5.15
N VAL A 163 31.41 -11.96 4.56
CA VAL A 163 31.58 -11.97 3.10
C VAL A 163 31.00 -13.22 2.44
N ASP A 164 31.14 -14.41 3.03
CA ASP A 164 30.59 -15.65 2.47
C ASP A 164 29.06 -15.63 2.39
N ASN A 165 28.40 -15.20 3.48
CA ASN A 165 26.94 -15.08 3.51
C ASN A 165 26.45 -14.00 2.53
N ASP A 166 27.10 -12.84 2.54
CA ASP A 166 26.64 -11.67 1.80
C ASP A 166 26.87 -11.84 0.28
N THR A 167 27.98 -12.46 -0.13
CA THR A 167 28.23 -12.82 -1.54
C THR A 167 27.27 -13.90 -2.01
N ALA A 168 27.01 -14.94 -1.21
CA ALA A 168 26.11 -16.04 -1.59
C ALA A 168 24.64 -15.59 -1.72
N LYS A 169 24.16 -14.72 -0.81
CA LYS A 169 22.75 -14.29 -0.79
C LYS A 169 22.44 -13.14 -1.74
N ALA A 170 23.33 -12.16 -1.86
CA ALA A 170 23.06 -10.92 -2.57
C ALA A 170 24.18 -10.47 -3.50
N MET A 171 25.12 -11.36 -3.86
CA MET A 171 26.24 -11.03 -4.76
C MET A 171 27.00 -9.76 -4.32
N VAL A 172 27.10 -9.51 -3.00
CA VAL A 172 27.73 -8.29 -2.49
C VAL A 172 29.17 -8.22 -3.02
N ARG A 173 29.56 -7.04 -3.49
CA ARG A 173 30.86 -6.81 -4.12
C ARG A 173 32.00 -6.80 -3.10
N VAL A 174 33.20 -7.14 -3.55
CA VAL A 174 34.40 -7.22 -2.71
C VAL A 174 35.49 -6.29 -3.23
N ILE A 175 36.06 -5.47 -2.35
CA ILE A 175 37.29 -4.71 -2.60
C ILE A 175 38.42 -5.42 -1.85
N ILE A 176 39.46 -5.82 -2.58
CA ILE A 176 40.65 -6.42 -1.97
C ILE A 176 41.65 -5.30 -1.72
N TYR A 177 42.06 -5.14 -0.46
CA TYR A 177 43.05 -4.17 -0.04
C TYR A 177 44.32 -4.87 0.47
N VAL A 178 45.45 -4.67 -0.21
CA VAL A 178 46.72 -5.33 0.12
C VAL A 178 47.71 -4.31 0.67
N GLU A 179 48.03 -4.44 1.96
CA GLU A 179 48.97 -3.56 2.66
C GLU A 179 49.62 -4.33 3.83
N ASP A 180 50.95 -4.42 3.82
CA ASP A 180 51.73 -5.07 4.88
C ASP A 180 52.17 -4.10 5.97
N SER A 181 52.24 -2.80 5.69
CA SER A 181 52.70 -1.80 6.64
C SER A 181 51.60 -1.40 7.64
N PRO A 182 51.84 -1.56 8.96
CA PRO A 182 50.93 -1.08 10.00
C PRO A 182 50.62 0.42 9.90
N ASP A 183 51.59 1.23 9.48
CA ASP A 183 51.44 2.69 9.34
C ASP A 183 50.41 3.02 8.25
N TYR A 184 50.61 2.48 7.05
CA TYR A 184 49.77 2.80 5.91
C TYR A 184 48.39 2.17 6.00
N ARG A 185 48.23 0.97 6.58
CA ARG A 185 46.89 0.42 6.81
C ARG A 185 46.08 1.26 7.79
N SER A 186 46.73 1.82 8.81
CA SER A 186 46.06 2.67 9.80
C SER A 186 45.60 4.00 9.21
N LEU A 187 46.22 4.44 8.09
CA LEU A 187 45.86 5.66 7.37
C LEU A 187 44.83 5.42 6.24
N PHE A 188 45.04 4.37 5.43
CA PHE A 188 44.24 4.16 4.21
C PHE A 188 42.99 3.34 4.45
N LEU A 189 42.99 2.37 5.38
CA LEU A 189 41.79 1.58 5.66
C LEU A 189 40.62 2.49 6.09
N PRO A 190 40.78 3.45 7.03
CA PRO A 190 39.69 4.34 7.40
C PRO A 190 39.25 5.23 6.24
N ALA A 191 40.19 5.74 5.44
CA ALA A 191 39.88 6.56 4.26
C ALA A 191 39.06 5.79 3.21
N ILE A 192 39.37 4.51 2.96
CA ILE A 192 38.64 3.64 2.03
C ILE A 192 37.24 3.37 2.57
N TYR A 193 37.08 3.05 3.87
CA TYR A 193 35.75 2.85 4.47
C TYR A 193 34.88 4.10 4.39
N ARG A 194 35.45 5.26 4.74
CA ARG A 194 34.75 6.55 4.66
C ARG A 194 34.23 6.80 3.25
N GLU A 195 35.05 6.52 2.25
CA GLU A 195 34.67 6.69 0.85
C GLU A 195 33.56 5.71 0.45
N VAL A 196 33.69 4.41 0.76
CA VAL A 196 32.63 3.42 0.47
C VAL A 196 31.30 3.82 1.11
N VAL A 197 31.31 4.20 2.39
CA VAL A 197 30.08 4.55 3.13
C VAL A 197 29.47 5.82 2.56
N ARG A 198 30.25 6.89 2.40
CA ARG A 198 29.77 8.17 1.86
C ARG A 198 29.21 8.00 0.46
N GLN A 199 29.89 7.26 -0.40
CA GLN A 199 29.41 7.07 -1.77
C GLN A 199 28.19 6.17 -1.85
N THR A 200 28.10 5.13 -1.02
CA THR A 200 26.88 4.32 -0.95
C THR A 200 25.68 5.17 -0.50
N GLN A 201 25.86 6.08 0.45
CA GLN A 201 24.79 6.98 0.88
C GLN A 201 24.35 7.98 -0.19
N ALA A 202 25.30 8.53 -0.95
CA ALA A 202 25.05 9.54 -1.98
C ALA A 202 24.25 8.99 -3.16
N VAL A 203 24.39 7.69 -3.43
CA VAL A 203 23.78 7.01 -4.57
C VAL A 203 22.44 6.36 -4.21
N LEU A 204 22.11 6.30 -2.91
CA LEU A 204 20.80 5.85 -2.44
C LEU A 204 19.77 6.99 -2.60
N ASP A 205 18.72 6.68 -3.35
CA ASP A 205 17.59 7.57 -3.66
C ASP A 205 16.94 8.16 -2.39
N GLU A 206 16.72 9.49 -2.38
CA GLU A 206 16.13 10.23 -1.25
C GLU A 206 14.64 9.92 -1.06
N SER A 207 13.95 9.40 -2.08
CA SER A 207 12.53 9.01 -2.02
C SER A 207 12.28 7.75 -1.18
N ILE A 208 13.34 7.03 -0.77
CA ILE A 208 13.24 5.79 -0.01
C ILE A 208 13.14 6.07 1.49
N ASN A 209 12.17 5.46 2.17
CA ASN A 209 12.02 5.47 3.63
C ASN A 209 13.37 5.19 4.33
N GLU A 210 13.69 5.95 5.38
CA GLU A 210 14.92 5.85 6.18
C GLU A 210 15.23 4.40 6.62
N ARG A 211 14.21 3.62 7.02
CA ARG A 211 14.39 2.21 7.41
C ARG A 211 14.89 1.35 6.24
N HIS A 212 14.38 1.58 5.03
CA HIS A 212 14.79 0.85 3.83
C HIS A 212 16.18 1.30 3.35
N ARG A 213 16.50 2.59 3.50
CA ARG A 213 17.84 3.13 3.24
C ARG A 213 18.89 2.44 4.11
N LEU A 214 18.63 2.29 5.41
CA LEU A 214 19.53 1.59 6.34
C LEU A 214 19.74 0.10 6.01
N LEU A 215 18.72 -0.57 5.46
CA LEU A 215 18.85 -1.97 5.02
C LEU A 215 19.74 -2.09 3.78
N ARG A 216 19.59 -1.18 2.81
CA ARG A 216 20.41 -1.16 1.60
C ARG A 216 21.88 -0.86 1.89
N MET A 217 22.19 -0.05 2.90
CA MET A 217 23.57 0.19 3.35
C MET A 217 24.34 -1.09 3.74
N ARG A 218 23.65 -2.20 4.01
CA ARG A 218 24.28 -3.50 4.29
C ARG A 218 24.87 -4.16 3.03
N ALA A 219 24.35 -3.82 1.85
CA ALA A 219 24.83 -4.30 0.57
C ALA A 219 26.02 -3.49 0.01
N ARG A 220 26.59 -2.55 0.80
CA ARG A 220 27.85 -1.89 0.43
C ARG A 220 28.94 -2.92 0.12
N PRO A 221 29.89 -2.60 -0.78
CA PRO A 221 31.03 -3.47 -1.02
C PRO A 221 31.79 -3.79 0.27
N LYS A 222 32.17 -5.06 0.45
CA LYS A 222 33.00 -5.53 1.57
C LYS A 222 34.47 -5.24 1.29
N ILE A 223 35.22 -4.82 2.30
CA ILE A 223 36.66 -4.61 2.16
C ILE A 223 37.40 -5.75 2.86
N LEU A 224 38.09 -6.57 2.08
CA LEU A 224 38.92 -7.67 2.59
C LEU A 224 40.39 -7.26 2.55
N MET A 225 41.05 -7.32 3.70
CA MET A 225 42.46 -6.98 3.82
C MET A 225 43.35 -8.22 3.66
N ALA A 226 44.49 -8.06 3.00
CA ALA A 226 45.58 -9.04 2.95
C ALA A 226 46.93 -8.37 3.23
N HIS A 227 47.88 -9.14 3.79
CA HIS A 227 49.22 -8.67 4.15
C HIS A 227 50.33 -9.31 3.33
N SER A 228 50.02 -10.36 2.58
CA SER A 228 50.98 -11.10 1.76
C SER A 228 50.43 -11.43 0.39
N TYR A 229 51.33 -11.80 -0.52
CA TYR A 229 50.96 -12.25 -1.86
C TYR A 229 50.06 -13.49 -1.80
N GLU A 230 50.35 -14.41 -0.89
CA GLU A 230 49.61 -15.65 -0.76
C GLU A 230 48.18 -15.41 -0.27
N GLU A 231 48.01 -14.56 0.74
CA GLU A 231 46.68 -14.15 1.23
C GLU A 231 45.89 -13.39 0.16
N ALA A 232 46.53 -12.44 -0.52
CA ALA A 232 45.88 -11.63 -1.56
C ALA A 232 45.40 -12.51 -2.72
N LEU A 233 46.21 -13.48 -3.14
CA LEU A 233 45.83 -14.44 -4.17
C LEU A 233 44.72 -15.37 -3.70
N GLN A 234 44.76 -15.85 -2.45
CA GLN A 234 43.70 -16.68 -1.89
C GLN A 234 42.36 -15.94 -1.87
N LEU A 235 42.34 -14.68 -1.42
CA LEU A 235 41.11 -13.86 -1.42
C LEU A 235 40.59 -13.63 -2.85
N TYR A 236 41.49 -13.32 -3.79
CA TYR A 236 41.12 -13.12 -5.19
C TYR A 236 40.51 -14.37 -5.82
N GLU A 237 41.15 -15.53 -5.70
CA GLU A 237 40.62 -16.79 -6.24
C GLU A 237 39.28 -17.18 -5.60
N THR A 238 39.16 -17.00 -4.29
CA THR A 238 37.93 -17.35 -3.54
C THR A 238 36.75 -16.48 -3.97
N TYR A 239 36.96 -15.18 -4.11
CA TYR A 239 35.88 -14.21 -4.36
C TYR A 239 35.87 -13.64 -5.78
N LYS A 240 36.62 -14.23 -6.72
CA LYS A 240 36.79 -13.78 -8.12
C LYS A 240 35.51 -13.27 -8.80
N PRO A 241 34.34 -13.93 -8.70
CA PRO A 241 33.10 -13.46 -9.33
C PRO A 241 32.55 -12.15 -8.73
N PHE A 242 32.97 -11.81 -7.52
CA PHE A 242 32.47 -10.71 -6.71
C PHE A 242 33.45 -9.55 -6.58
N VAL A 243 34.72 -9.73 -6.99
CA VAL A 243 35.74 -8.69 -6.92
C VAL A 243 35.34 -7.49 -7.77
N PHE A 244 35.41 -6.32 -7.14
CA PHE A 244 34.95 -5.04 -7.67
C PHE A 244 36.10 -4.07 -7.90
N ALA A 245 37.12 -4.12 -7.03
CA ALA A 245 38.39 -3.45 -7.22
C ALA A 245 39.48 -4.14 -6.42
N VAL A 246 40.73 -3.91 -6.83
CA VAL A 246 41.92 -4.30 -6.08
C VAL A 246 42.78 -3.07 -5.85
N ILE A 247 43.07 -2.80 -4.58
CA ILE A 247 43.96 -1.73 -4.12
C ILE A 247 45.16 -2.41 -3.48
N SER A 248 46.37 -2.17 -3.99
CA SER A 248 47.55 -2.93 -3.58
C SER A 248 48.79 -2.06 -3.47
N ASP A 249 49.61 -2.27 -2.43
CA ASP A 249 50.97 -1.72 -2.40
C ASP A 249 51.84 -2.34 -3.51
N ALA A 250 52.83 -1.60 -4.01
CA ALA A 250 53.79 -2.13 -4.98
C ALA A 250 54.70 -3.22 -4.38
N ARG A 251 55.02 -3.13 -3.09
CA ARG A 251 55.90 -4.06 -2.37
C ARG A 251 55.20 -4.65 -1.16
N PHE A 252 55.30 -5.97 -1.01
CA PHE A 252 54.81 -6.68 0.18
C PHE A 252 55.44 -8.10 0.21
N PRO A 253 55.33 -8.84 1.32
CA PRO A 253 55.89 -10.17 1.45
C PRO A 253 55.33 -11.18 0.43
N GLN A 254 56.23 -11.93 -0.20
CA GLN A 254 55.95 -13.13 -1.00
C GLN A 254 56.82 -14.27 -0.46
N ASN A 255 56.22 -15.40 -0.08
CA ASN A 255 56.87 -16.51 0.62
C ASN A 255 57.66 -16.05 1.87
N GLY A 256 57.13 -15.10 2.62
CA GLY A 256 57.75 -14.56 3.83
C GLY A 256 58.93 -13.59 3.62
N LYS A 257 59.28 -13.23 2.38
CA LYS A 257 60.31 -12.23 2.05
C LYS A 257 59.69 -11.03 1.34
N VAL A 258 60.04 -9.81 1.76
CA VAL A 258 59.58 -8.58 1.11
C VAL A 258 60.12 -8.53 -0.32
N GLU A 259 59.23 -8.50 -1.30
CA GLU A 259 59.56 -8.48 -2.72
C GLU A 259 59.06 -7.17 -3.35
N GLY A 260 59.96 -6.42 -3.99
CA GLY A 260 59.67 -5.09 -4.51
C GLY A 260 58.77 -5.08 -5.76
N ARG A 261 58.52 -6.25 -6.34
CA ARG A 261 57.63 -6.45 -7.49
C ARG A 261 56.40 -7.30 -7.17
N ALA A 262 56.13 -7.58 -5.90
CA ALA A 262 54.99 -8.42 -5.50
C ALA A 262 53.65 -7.83 -6.01
N GLY A 263 53.45 -6.52 -5.81
CA GLY A 263 52.23 -5.83 -6.27
C GLY A 263 52.11 -5.75 -7.78
N GLN A 264 53.23 -5.51 -8.48
CA GLN A 264 53.25 -5.54 -9.94
C GLN A 264 52.78 -6.91 -10.46
N ARG A 265 53.36 -8.00 -9.95
CA ARG A 265 53.01 -9.37 -10.38
C ARG A 265 51.56 -9.72 -10.08
N PHE A 266 51.08 -9.34 -8.90
CA PHE A 266 49.70 -9.59 -8.49
C PHE A 266 48.69 -8.85 -9.39
N LEU A 267 48.90 -7.55 -9.61
CA LEU A 267 48.03 -6.76 -10.46
C LEU A 267 48.10 -7.19 -11.94
N SER A 268 49.28 -7.58 -12.44
CA SER A 268 49.43 -8.13 -13.80
C SER A 268 48.61 -9.41 -13.99
N LEU A 269 48.70 -10.35 -13.04
CA LEU A 269 47.93 -11.60 -13.08
C LEU A 269 46.43 -11.30 -13.20
N ILE A 270 45.93 -10.39 -12.37
CA ILE A 270 44.51 -10.04 -12.35
C ILE A 270 44.09 -9.34 -13.64
N ARG A 271 44.94 -8.45 -14.18
CA ARG A 271 44.67 -7.77 -15.45
C ARG A 271 44.63 -8.73 -16.64
N GLU A 272 45.47 -9.76 -16.66
CA GLU A 272 45.46 -10.79 -17.70
C GLU A 272 44.16 -11.61 -17.67
N GLU A 273 43.65 -11.92 -16.48
CA GLU A 273 42.41 -12.69 -16.33
C GLU A 273 41.13 -11.85 -16.50
N VAL A 274 41.13 -10.62 -15.97
CA VAL A 274 40.00 -9.69 -15.99
C VAL A 274 40.48 -8.31 -16.51
N PRO A 275 40.49 -8.12 -17.84
CA PRO A 275 41.05 -6.93 -18.48
C PRO A 275 40.46 -5.60 -18.03
N ASP A 276 39.20 -5.57 -17.56
CA ASP A 276 38.48 -4.34 -17.21
C ASP A 276 38.34 -4.10 -15.70
N LEU A 277 38.94 -4.94 -14.83
CA LEU A 277 38.82 -4.74 -13.39
C LEU A 277 39.52 -3.45 -12.92
N PRO A 278 38.91 -2.60 -12.09
CA PRO A 278 39.59 -1.45 -11.50
C PRO A 278 40.76 -1.87 -10.60
N LEU A 279 41.96 -1.42 -10.95
CA LEU A 279 43.20 -1.70 -10.20
C LEU A 279 43.85 -0.39 -9.76
N LEU A 280 44.20 -0.30 -8.48
CA LEU A 280 44.88 0.84 -7.85
C LEU A 280 46.20 0.38 -7.23
N MET A 281 47.31 0.95 -7.68
CA MET A 281 48.62 0.76 -7.07
C MET A 281 48.95 1.94 -6.16
N LEU A 282 49.13 1.67 -4.87
CA LEU A 282 49.63 2.63 -3.89
C LEU A 282 51.13 2.44 -3.74
N SER A 283 51.94 3.49 -3.82
CA SER A 283 53.37 3.37 -3.51
C SER A 283 54.00 4.66 -3.01
N SER A 284 55.01 4.54 -2.15
CA SER A 284 55.88 5.67 -1.78
C SER A 284 56.96 5.95 -2.85
N GLU A 285 57.21 5.01 -3.76
CA GLU A 285 58.28 5.10 -4.75
C GLU A 285 57.73 5.54 -6.12
N ALA A 286 58.15 6.71 -6.60
CA ALA A 286 57.67 7.29 -7.86
C ALA A 286 57.98 6.42 -9.10
N GLU A 287 59.01 5.58 -9.04
CA GLU A 287 59.37 4.66 -10.13
C GLU A 287 58.26 3.62 -10.41
N ASN A 288 57.44 3.29 -9.41
CA ASN A 288 56.33 2.36 -9.57
C ASN A 288 55.19 2.94 -10.41
N LYS A 289 55.17 4.26 -10.67
CA LYS A 289 54.22 4.88 -11.59
C LYS A 289 54.31 4.28 -13.00
N ARG A 290 55.52 4.13 -13.54
CA ARG A 290 55.71 3.49 -14.86
C ARG A 290 55.22 2.05 -14.87
N ARG A 291 55.45 1.32 -13.78
CA ARG A 291 55.01 -0.08 -13.63
C ARG A 291 53.49 -0.20 -13.58
N ALA A 292 52.81 0.75 -12.93
CA ALA A 292 51.35 0.80 -12.91
C ALA A 292 50.78 1.14 -14.31
N GLU A 293 51.40 2.07 -15.03
CA GLU A 293 51.04 2.44 -16.41
C GLU A 293 51.17 1.25 -17.39
N GLU A 294 52.13 0.35 -17.16
CA GLU A 294 52.28 -0.91 -17.93
C GLU A 294 51.16 -1.93 -17.67
N ILE A 295 50.47 -1.88 -16.52
CA ILE A 295 49.39 -2.82 -16.09
C ILE A 295 47.98 -2.20 -16.26
N PRO A 296 47.87 -1.13 -17.03
CA PRO A 296 46.80 -0.13 -16.91
C PRO A 296 46.17 0.01 -15.51
N ALA A 297 46.99 0.18 -14.47
CA ALA A 297 46.54 0.43 -13.11
C ALA A 297 46.65 1.92 -12.77
N VAL A 298 45.68 2.43 -12.01
CA VAL A 298 45.76 3.80 -11.48
C VAL A 298 46.86 3.85 -10.43
N PHE A 299 47.76 4.82 -10.51
CA PHE A 299 48.86 4.98 -9.55
C PHE A 299 48.60 6.16 -8.62
N LEU A 300 48.68 5.94 -7.31
CA LEU A 300 48.71 7.02 -6.32
C LEU A 300 49.98 6.97 -5.48
N ALA A 301 50.57 8.14 -5.27
CA ALA A 301 51.74 8.28 -4.40
C ALA A 301 51.30 8.38 -2.94
N LYS A 302 51.75 7.47 -2.06
CA LYS A 302 51.37 7.43 -0.63
C LYS A 302 51.68 8.74 0.12
N GLN A 303 52.66 9.51 -0.35
CA GLN A 303 53.07 10.80 0.23
C GLN A 303 52.47 12.02 -0.47
N SER A 304 51.51 11.82 -1.39
CA SER A 304 50.82 12.91 -2.07
C SER A 304 50.02 13.75 -1.07
N PRO A 305 50.15 15.10 -1.07
CA PRO A 305 49.32 15.95 -0.23
C PRO A 305 47.84 15.93 -0.64
N GLU A 306 47.52 15.44 -1.84
CA GLU A 306 46.16 15.33 -2.37
C GLU A 306 45.60 13.90 -2.33
N ILE A 307 46.27 12.98 -1.63
CA ILE A 307 45.98 11.54 -1.71
C ILE A 307 44.51 11.19 -1.45
N HIS A 308 43.85 11.84 -0.49
CA HIS A 308 42.43 11.63 -0.21
C HIS A 308 41.54 12.07 -1.38
N ARG A 309 41.88 13.17 -2.07
CA ARG A 309 41.15 13.65 -3.24
C ARG A 309 41.35 12.73 -4.44
N GLU A 310 42.56 12.20 -4.60
CA GLU A 310 42.87 11.25 -5.67
C GLU A 310 42.18 9.90 -5.44
N LEU A 311 42.15 9.42 -4.20
CA LEU A 311 41.38 8.23 -3.80
C LEU A 311 39.89 8.44 -4.04
N HIS A 312 39.32 9.56 -3.62
CA HIS A 312 37.92 9.91 -3.91
C HIS A 312 37.61 9.87 -5.41
N ARG A 313 38.48 10.45 -6.25
CA ARG A 313 38.32 10.43 -7.71
C ARG A 313 38.33 9.00 -8.28
N PHE A 314 39.16 8.12 -7.73
CA PHE A 314 39.18 6.71 -8.12
C PHE A 314 37.82 6.04 -7.88
N PHE A 315 37.22 6.26 -6.70
CA PHE A 315 35.89 5.71 -6.36
C PHE A 315 34.78 6.24 -7.28
N LEU A 316 34.75 7.55 -7.54
CA LEU A 316 33.74 8.13 -8.43
C LEU A 316 33.87 7.63 -9.88
N THR A 317 35.10 7.53 -10.38
CA THR A 317 35.36 7.29 -11.81
C THR A 317 35.30 5.81 -12.17
N TYR A 318 35.85 4.92 -11.33
CA TYR A 318 36.06 3.52 -11.68
C TYR A 318 35.12 2.55 -10.94
N LEU A 319 34.56 2.95 -9.80
CA LEU A 319 33.68 2.12 -8.98
C LEU A 319 32.19 2.44 -9.15
N GLY A 320 31.81 3.24 -10.14
CA GLY A 320 30.41 3.47 -10.50
C GLY A 320 29.58 4.27 -9.49
N PHE A 321 30.24 4.90 -8.52
CA PHE A 321 29.60 5.75 -7.51
C PHE A 321 29.23 7.14 -8.02
N GLY A 322 29.85 7.60 -9.11
CA GLY A 322 29.45 8.84 -9.79
C GLY A 322 28.33 8.64 -10.82
N ASP A 323 28.13 9.68 -11.63
CA ASP A 323 27.29 9.62 -12.82
C ASP A 323 27.81 8.54 -13.78
N PHE A 324 26.89 7.83 -14.44
CA PHE A 324 27.25 6.96 -15.54
C PHE A 324 27.62 7.81 -16.74
N VAL A 325 28.90 7.87 -17.08
CA VAL A 325 29.37 8.57 -18.29
C VAL A 325 29.39 7.58 -19.45
N PHE A 326 28.53 7.80 -20.43
CA PHE A 326 28.58 7.09 -21.70
C PHE A 326 29.79 7.55 -22.50
N ARG A 327 30.56 6.60 -23.02
CA ARG A 327 31.84 6.83 -23.69
C ARG A 327 31.92 6.01 -24.97
N MET A 328 32.57 6.60 -25.96
CA MET A 328 33.01 5.86 -27.14
C MET A 328 34.16 4.89 -26.80
N PRO A 329 34.45 3.90 -27.66
CA PRO A 329 35.57 2.98 -27.46
C PRO A 329 36.95 3.65 -27.31
N ASP A 330 37.11 4.89 -27.78
CA ASP A 330 38.32 5.71 -27.62
C ASP A 330 38.39 6.47 -26.28
N GLY A 331 37.38 6.33 -25.42
CA GLY A 331 37.28 6.94 -24.11
C GLY A 331 36.63 8.33 -24.07
N SER A 332 36.27 8.91 -25.23
CA SER A 332 35.62 10.22 -25.31
C SER A 332 34.21 10.19 -24.71
N PRO A 333 33.83 11.17 -23.85
CA PRO A 333 32.50 11.21 -23.22
C PRO A 333 31.43 11.71 -24.19
N ILE A 334 30.23 11.15 -24.10
CA ILE A 334 29.05 11.51 -24.93
C ILE A 334 28.03 12.28 -24.09
N CYS A 335 27.49 11.61 -23.06
CA CYS A 335 26.54 12.16 -22.10
C CYS A 335 26.74 11.47 -20.75
N SER A 336 26.05 11.96 -19.72
CA SER A 336 26.09 11.42 -18.37
C SER A 336 24.68 11.20 -17.82
N ALA A 337 24.51 10.15 -17.02
CA ALA A 337 23.28 9.87 -16.28
C ALA A 337 23.56 9.79 -14.78
N SER A 338 22.91 10.63 -13.99
CA SER A 338 23.07 10.68 -12.53
C SER A 338 22.23 9.61 -11.82
N ASN A 339 21.05 9.32 -12.38
CA ASN A 339 20.05 8.42 -11.80
C ASN A 339 19.51 7.41 -12.84
N ILE A 340 18.73 6.42 -12.37
CA ILE A 340 18.24 5.31 -13.22
C ILE A 340 17.27 5.81 -14.31
N VAL A 341 16.52 6.90 -14.05
CA VAL A 341 15.58 7.49 -15.01
C VAL A 341 16.36 8.12 -16.18
N GLU A 342 17.35 8.95 -15.88
CA GLU A 342 18.27 9.49 -16.89
C GLU A 342 19.00 8.38 -17.63
N PHE A 343 19.45 7.35 -16.92
CA PHE A 343 20.14 6.21 -17.53
C PHE A 343 19.26 5.49 -18.54
N GLU A 344 17.98 5.25 -18.26
CA GLU A 344 17.03 4.68 -19.23
C GLU A 344 16.87 5.60 -20.45
N ARG A 345 16.69 6.91 -20.24
CA ARG A 345 16.53 7.88 -21.33
C ARG A 345 17.75 7.93 -22.24
N GLU A 346 18.94 8.04 -21.65
CA GLU A 346 20.20 8.09 -22.40
C GLU A 346 20.48 6.76 -23.11
N LEU A 347 20.12 5.62 -22.53
CA LEU A 347 20.21 4.31 -23.20
C LEU A 347 19.42 4.24 -24.50
N SER A 348 18.35 5.02 -24.67
CA SER A 348 17.61 5.10 -25.93
C SER A 348 18.28 6.00 -26.98
N LEU A 349 19.19 6.89 -26.57
CA LEU A 349 19.77 7.95 -27.43
C LEU A 349 21.22 7.68 -27.84
N VAL A 350 21.99 6.95 -27.02
CA VAL A 350 23.44 6.77 -27.25
C VAL A 350 23.77 5.92 -28.48
N PRO A 351 24.91 6.13 -29.15
CA PRO A 351 25.34 5.31 -30.29
C PRO A 351 25.54 3.83 -29.93
N ASP A 352 25.37 2.96 -30.92
CA ASP A 352 25.50 1.50 -30.81
C ASP A 352 26.89 1.07 -30.35
N GLU A 353 27.93 1.75 -30.81
CA GLU A 353 29.32 1.46 -30.46
C GLU A 353 29.61 1.73 -28.98
N SER A 354 29.00 2.78 -28.41
CA SER A 354 29.07 3.09 -26.99
C SER A 354 28.33 2.03 -26.16
N LEU A 355 27.13 1.65 -26.59
CA LEU A 355 26.33 0.63 -25.91
C LEU A 355 27.08 -0.70 -25.81
N GLN A 356 27.67 -1.16 -26.93
CA GLN A 356 28.47 -2.39 -26.99
C GLN A 356 29.74 -2.27 -26.13
N TYR A 357 30.43 -1.12 -26.19
CA TYR A 357 31.62 -0.86 -25.39
C TYR A 357 31.37 -1.03 -23.89
N HIS A 358 30.26 -0.47 -23.38
CA HIS A 358 29.89 -0.55 -21.96
C HIS A 358 29.32 -1.91 -21.55
N ALA A 359 28.54 -2.56 -22.41
CA ALA A 359 27.96 -3.87 -22.14
C ALA A 359 29.03 -4.97 -22.00
N LEU A 360 29.99 -5.01 -22.94
CA LEU A 360 31.08 -6.01 -22.94
C LEU A 360 31.98 -5.95 -21.69
N ARG A 361 32.10 -4.76 -21.11
CA ARG A 361 32.98 -4.46 -19.97
C ARG A 361 32.25 -4.44 -18.63
N ASN A 362 30.99 -4.89 -18.58
CA ASN A 362 30.17 -4.90 -17.37
C ASN A 362 29.97 -3.52 -16.71
N HIS A 363 30.15 -2.42 -17.44
CA HIS A 363 30.02 -1.07 -16.87
C HIS A 363 28.60 -0.83 -16.31
N PHE A 364 27.56 -1.30 -17.02
CA PHE A 364 26.17 -1.21 -16.57
C PHE A 364 25.92 -2.01 -15.28
N SER A 365 26.41 -3.26 -15.23
CA SER A 365 26.33 -4.11 -14.05
C SER A 365 27.00 -3.45 -12.84
N ASN A 366 28.19 -2.89 -13.02
CA ASN A 366 28.96 -2.24 -11.95
C ASN A 366 28.24 -1.00 -11.42
N TRP A 367 27.72 -0.15 -12.31
CA TRP A 367 27.00 1.05 -11.92
C TRP A 367 25.70 0.75 -11.17
N MET A 368 24.97 -0.30 -11.57
CA MET A 368 23.77 -0.77 -10.85
C MET A 368 24.10 -1.38 -9.48
N MET A 369 25.21 -2.13 -9.37
CA MET A 369 25.67 -2.66 -8.07
C MET A 369 26.04 -1.56 -7.09
N ALA A 370 26.66 -0.47 -7.54
CA ALA A 370 26.97 0.67 -6.68
C ALA A 370 25.71 1.27 -6.04
N ARG A 371 24.54 1.13 -6.69
CA ARG A 371 23.22 1.55 -6.18
C ARG A 371 22.48 0.45 -5.42
N SER A 372 23.16 -0.65 -5.10
CA SER A 372 22.59 -1.86 -4.45
C SER A 372 21.48 -2.55 -5.26
N GLU A 373 21.48 -2.42 -6.60
CA GLU A 373 20.53 -3.07 -7.49
C GLU A 373 20.99 -4.44 -7.98
N VAL A 374 21.07 -5.38 -7.03
CA VAL A 374 21.68 -6.71 -7.22
C VAL A 374 21.05 -7.49 -8.38
N ARG A 375 19.72 -7.59 -8.42
CA ARG A 375 19.02 -8.41 -9.43
C ARG A 375 19.21 -7.84 -10.83
N LEU A 376 19.05 -6.52 -10.97
CA LEU A 376 19.23 -5.85 -12.26
C LEU A 376 20.69 -5.93 -12.71
N ALA A 377 21.64 -5.64 -11.82
CA ALA A 377 23.06 -5.74 -12.13
C ALA A 377 23.47 -7.12 -12.64
N ARG A 378 22.94 -8.20 -12.05
CA ARG A 378 23.17 -9.56 -12.55
C ARG A 378 22.59 -9.76 -13.96
N SER A 379 21.38 -9.26 -14.21
CA SER A 379 20.74 -9.36 -15.53
C SER A 379 21.41 -8.50 -16.61
N LEU A 380 22.14 -7.45 -16.19
CA LEU A 380 22.94 -6.56 -17.02
C LEU A 380 24.44 -6.93 -17.03
N HIS A 381 24.78 -8.13 -16.56
CA HIS A 381 26.12 -8.66 -16.74
C HIS A 381 26.27 -9.23 -18.16
N ARG A 382 27.46 -9.14 -18.76
CA ARG A 382 27.74 -9.53 -20.15
C ARG A 382 27.28 -10.95 -20.49
N ASP A 383 27.31 -11.86 -19.52
CA ASP A 383 26.90 -13.26 -19.70
C ASP A 383 25.37 -13.44 -19.84
N PHE A 384 24.57 -12.41 -19.48
CA PHE A 384 23.11 -12.42 -19.50
C PHE A 384 22.49 -11.36 -20.43
N ILE A 385 23.32 -10.52 -21.06
CA ILE A 385 22.89 -9.53 -22.04
C ILE A 385 22.92 -10.19 -23.44
N GLY A 386 21.89 -11.00 -23.74
CA GLY A 386 21.51 -11.43 -25.09
C GLY A 386 22.62 -11.87 -26.07
N ASP A 387 22.31 -11.84 -27.37
CA ASP A 387 23.33 -12.01 -28.42
C ASP A 387 23.91 -10.63 -28.76
N ILE A 388 25.20 -10.45 -28.46
CA ILE A 388 25.94 -9.19 -28.62
C ILE A 388 26.03 -8.75 -30.10
N ASN A 389 25.70 -9.64 -31.03
CA ASN A 389 25.69 -9.35 -32.47
C ASN A 389 24.40 -8.66 -32.95
N GLN A 390 23.35 -8.61 -32.12
CA GLN A 390 22.09 -7.90 -32.42
C GLN A 390 21.93 -6.69 -31.50
N ILE A 391 22.57 -5.57 -31.86
CA ILE A 391 22.70 -4.40 -30.99
C ILE A 391 21.34 -3.74 -30.67
N GLU A 392 20.42 -3.69 -31.63
CA GLU A 392 19.08 -3.13 -31.42
C GLU A 392 18.27 -3.97 -30.43
N ALA A 393 18.23 -5.30 -30.60
CA ALA A 393 17.59 -6.21 -29.66
C ALA A 393 18.24 -6.17 -28.26
N MET A 394 19.57 -5.99 -28.20
CA MET A 394 20.29 -5.79 -26.95
C MET A 394 19.86 -4.49 -26.25
N ARG A 395 19.72 -3.39 -26.98
CA ARG A 395 19.24 -2.11 -26.44
C ARG A 395 17.85 -2.25 -25.84
N ASP A 396 16.91 -2.81 -26.59
CA ASP A 396 15.54 -3.01 -26.12
C ASP A 396 15.48 -3.93 -24.89
N ASN A 397 16.32 -4.96 -24.85
CA ASN A 397 16.44 -5.85 -23.71
C ASN A 397 16.94 -5.12 -22.45
N ILE A 398 18.00 -4.30 -22.58
CA ILE A 398 18.54 -3.50 -21.47
C ILE A 398 17.50 -2.48 -20.99
N VAL A 399 16.89 -1.72 -21.91
CA VAL A 399 15.86 -0.73 -21.59
C VAL A 399 14.66 -1.40 -20.91
N SER A 400 14.19 -2.54 -21.45
CA SER A 400 13.10 -3.32 -20.84
C SER A 400 13.44 -3.80 -19.44
N LYS A 401 14.66 -4.30 -19.19
CA LYS A 401 15.11 -4.70 -17.84
C LYS A 401 15.16 -3.52 -16.87
N VAL A 402 15.68 -2.37 -17.29
CA VAL A 402 15.74 -1.15 -16.48
C VAL A 402 14.33 -0.61 -16.19
N ARG A 403 13.47 -0.53 -17.21
CA ARG A 403 12.06 -0.11 -17.08
C ARG A 403 11.27 -1.06 -16.19
N SER A 404 11.52 -2.37 -16.30
CA SER A 404 10.93 -3.38 -15.41
C SER A 404 11.35 -3.15 -13.96
N LEU A 405 12.62 -2.84 -13.70
CA LEU A 405 13.05 -2.48 -12.35
C LEU A 405 12.37 -1.18 -11.87
N ARG A 406 12.26 -0.16 -12.70
CA ARG A 406 11.57 1.10 -12.34
C ARG A 406 10.11 0.84 -11.96
N ARG A 407 9.39 0.06 -12.77
CA ARG A 407 8.05 -0.43 -12.45
C ARG A 407 8.06 -1.16 -11.11
N LEU A 408 8.91 -2.17 -10.94
CA LEU A 408 9.04 -2.95 -9.69
C LEU A 408 9.40 -2.10 -8.46
N ARG A 409 10.22 -1.05 -8.58
CA ARG A 409 10.60 -0.15 -7.48
C ARG A 409 9.46 0.76 -7.05
N GLN A 410 8.64 1.17 -8.00
CA GLN A 410 7.48 2.01 -7.74
C GLN A 410 6.28 1.17 -7.30
N GLN A 411 6.33 -0.17 -7.47
CA GLN A 411 5.27 -1.05 -7.02
C GLN A 411 5.06 -0.99 -5.50
N GLY A 412 3.84 -0.67 -5.08
CA GLY A 412 3.42 -0.65 -3.68
C GLY A 412 4.04 0.44 -2.80
N VAL A 413 4.79 1.38 -3.36
CA VAL A 413 5.38 2.53 -2.64
C VAL A 413 4.77 3.83 -3.16
N ILE A 414 4.19 4.61 -2.26
CA ILE A 414 3.69 5.95 -2.58
C ILE A 414 4.91 6.86 -2.83
N THR A 415 5.14 7.22 -4.09
CA THR A 415 6.24 8.11 -4.48
C THR A 415 5.84 9.57 -4.30
N VAL A 416 6.80 10.41 -3.91
CA VAL A 416 6.63 11.86 -3.89
C VAL A 416 6.64 12.34 -5.34
N PHE A 417 5.68 13.18 -5.69
CA PHE A 417 5.62 13.80 -7.02
C PHE A 417 6.82 14.73 -7.20
N ASP A 418 7.51 14.57 -8.32
CA ASP A 418 8.58 15.46 -8.77
C ASP A 418 8.42 15.68 -10.27
N ARG A 419 8.34 16.94 -10.68
CA ARG A 419 8.05 17.35 -12.06
C ARG A 419 9.07 16.82 -13.08
N ASN A 420 10.33 16.63 -12.69
CA ASN A 420 11.41 16.23 -13.60
C ASN A 420 11.51 14.70 -13.75
N THR A 421 11.02 13.96 -12.76
CA THR A 421 11.15 12.49 -12.68
C THR A 421 9.82 11.76 -12.81
N TYR A 422 8.69 12.48 -12.82
CA TYR A 422 7.36 11.90 -12.98
C TYR A 422 7.18 11.28 -14.37
N ASP A 423 6.98 9.97 -14.37
CA ASP A 423 6.65 9.16 -15.53
C ASP A 423 5.23 8.62 -15.39
N SER A 424 4.27 9.14 -16.17
CA SER A 424 2.86 8.77 -16.09
C SER A 424 2.55 7.31 -16.49
N GLU A 425 3.51 6.60 -17.07
CA GLU A 425 3.38 5.17 -17.41
C GLU A 425 3.88 4.24 -16.29
N ILE A 426 4.56 4.78 -15.27
CA ILE A 426 5.19 3.99 -14.19
C ILE A 426 4.68 4.45 -12.82
N ASN A 427 4.49 5.76 -12.63
CA ASN A 427 3.96 6.37 -11.42
C ASN A 427 2.43 6.53 -11.50
N GLU A 428 1.69 5.46 -11.26
CA GLU A 428 0.21 5.51 -11.25
C GLU A 428 -0.35 6.18 -9.99
N PHE A 429 0.40 6.21 -8.89
CA PHE A 429 -0.03 6.79 -7.61
C PHE A 429 1.07 7.62 -6.96
N VAL A 430 0.89 8.94 -6.92
CA VAL A 430 1.89 9.91 -6.40
C VAL A 430 1.31 10.81 -5.33
N LYS A 431 2.19 11.42 -4.53
CA LYS A 431 1.82 12.30 -3.43
C LYS A 431 2.55 13.64 -3.48
N ILE A 432 1.83 14.73 -3.21
CA ILE A 432 2.38 16.07 -2.96
C ILE A 432 2.29 16.37 -1.45
N GLY A 433 3.34 17.01 -0.93
CA GLY A 433 3.43 17.43 0.48
C GLY A 433 3.86 16.31 1.43
N GLU A 434 4.31 16.73 2.62
CA GLU A 434 4.65 15.84 3.73
C GLU A 434 3.40 15.52 4.56
N GLY A 435 3.42 14.46 5.37
CA GLY A 435 2.28 14.08 6.21
C GLY A 435 1.30 13.06 5.60
N PRO A 436 0.15 12.83 6.24
CA PRO A 436 -0.78 11.75 5.89
C PRO A 436 -1.65 12.07 4.65
N ILE A 437 -2.13 11.01 3.99
CA ILE A 437 -2.91 11.08 2.73
C ILE A 437 -4.43 10.85 2.91
N GLY A 438 -4.90 10.67 4.14
CA GLY A 438 -6.29 10.33 4.44
C GLY A 438 -6.69 8.90 4.06
N GLY A 439 -7.93 8.53 4.37
CA GLY A 439 -8.35 7.13 4.35
C GLY A 439 -8.63 6.53 2.98
N LYS A 440 -9.35 7.24 2.11
CA LYS A 440 -9.61 6.74 0.74
C LYS A 440 -8.32 6.52 -0.03
N ALA A 441 -7.41 7.49 0.05
CA ALA A 441 -6.11 7.40 -0.63
C ALA A 441 -5.29 6.23 -0.10
N ARG A 442 -5.29 6.01 1.23
CA ARG A 442 -4.59 4.89 1.86
C ARG A 442 -5.18 3.54 1.46
N GLY A 443 -6.51 3.43 1.44
CA GLY A 443 -7.21 2.23 0.95
C GLY A 443 -6.84 1.91 -0.50
N LEU A 444 -6.84 2.91 -1.37
CA LEU A 444 -6.46 2.74 -2.77
C LEU A 444 -4.98 2.34 -2.92
N ALA A 445 -4.07 3.01 -2.21
CA ALA A 445 -2.65 2.66 -2.18
C ALA A 445 -2.40 1.24 -1.63
N PHE A 446 -3.19 0.82 -0.64
CA PHE A 446 -3.14 -0.53 -0.08
C PHE A 446 -3.51 -1.59 -1.13
N MET A 447 -4.65 -1.41 -1.82
CA MET A 447 -5.08 -2.35 -2.84
C MET A 447 -4.16 -2.36 -4.05
N TRP A 448 -3.64 -1.21 -4.45
CA TRP A 448 -2.60 -1.14 -5.48
C TRP A 448 -1.38 -1.98 -5.13
N GLY A 449 -0.91 -1.91 -3.88
CA GLY A 449 0.17 -2.78 -3.39
C GLY A 449 -0.19 -4.27 -3.31
N CYS A 450 -1.47 -4.62 -3.18
CA CYS A 450 -1.94 -6.01 -3.23
C CYS A 450 -2.00 -6.56 -4.67
N LEU A 451 -2.54 -5.77 -5.62
CA LEU A 451 -2.69 -6.15 -7.04
C LEU A 451 -1.35 -6.34 -7.76
N GLN A 452 -0.27 -5.79 -7.22
CA GLN A 452 1.06 -5.88 -7.82
C GLN A 452 1.89 -7.06 -7.30
N ARG A 453 1.33 -7.90 -6.41
CA ARG A 453 2.02 -9.10 -5.93
C ARG A 453 2.03 -10.18 -7.02
N PRO A 454 3.06 -11.04 -7.08
CA PRO A 454 3.04 -12.18 -7.99
C PRO A 454 1.87 -13.09 -7.61
N GLU A 455 0.84 -13.13 -8.46
CA GLU A 455 -0.34 -13.97 -8.26
C GLU A 455 -0.03 -15.43 -8.58
N ALA A 456 -0.91 -16.33 -8.14
CA ALA A 456 -0.87 -17.72 -8.59
C ALA A 456 -1.16 -17.77 -10.10
N ASP A 457 -0.50 -18.68 -10.83
CA ASP A 457 -0.60 -18.83 -12.31
C ASP A 457 -2.05 -18.94 -12.88
N ASP A 458 -3.06 -19.16 -12.02
CA ASP A 458 -4.48 -19.34 -12.39
C ASP A 458 -5.42 -18.17 -12.03
N SER A 459 -4.94 -17.02 -11.56
CA SER A 459 -5.80 -15.87 -11.18
C SER A 459 -6.53 -15.24 -12.39
N VAL A 460 -7.79 -14.79 -12.20
CA VAL A 460 -8.52 -14.04 -13.23
C VAL A 460 -7.92 -12.64 -13.45
N LEU A 461 -7.31 -12.07 -12.42
CA LEU A 461 -6.68 -10.74 -12.44
C LEU A 461 -5.38 -10.72 -13.28
N THR A 462 -4.78 -11.89 -13.53
CA THR A 462 -3.66 -12.02 -14.46
C THR A 462 -4.13 -12.10 -15.93
N ARG A 463 -5.34 -12.61 -16.17
CA ARG A 463 -5.91 -12.75 -17.54
C ARG A 463 -6.60 -11.49 -18.03
N TYR A 464 -7.21 -10.73 -17.13
CA TYR A 464 -7.92 -9.50 -17.45
C TYR A 464 -7.26 -8.31 -16.77
N ARG A 465 -7.21 -7.17 -17.47
CA ARG A 465 -6.50 -5.99 -16.96
C ARG A 465 -7.26 -5.34 -15.81
N VAL A 466 -6.66 -5.39 -14.61
CA VAL A 466 -7.14 -4.71 -13.41
C VAL A 466 -6.10 -3.69 -12.95
N CYS A 467 -6.49 -2.43 -12.83
CA CYS A 467 -5.59 -1.36 -12.38
C CYS A 467 -6.33 -0.32 -11.53
N ILE A 468 -5.57 0.65 -11.03
CA ILE A 468 -6.13 1.87 -10.45
C ILE A 468 -5.98 3.01 -11.47
N PRO A 469 -6.86 4.03 -11.46
CA PRO A 469 -6.66 5.21 -12.29
C PRO A 469 -5.45 6.00 -11.81
N ARG A 470 -4.81 6.74 -12.73
CA ARG A 470 -3.69 7.62 -12.37
C ARG A 470 -4.15 8.63 -11.32
N SER A 471 -3.46 8.66 -10.19
CA SER A 471 -3.89 9.38 -8.99
C SER A 471 -2.75 10.18 -8.39
N LEU A 472 -3.03 11.44 -8.10
CA LEU A 472 -2.20 12.32 -7.31
C LEU A 472 -2.91 12.63 -6.00
N VAL A 473 -2.20 12.59 -4.88
CA VAL A 473 -2.76 12.90 -3.57
C VAL A 473 -2.06 14.10 -2.95
N VAL A 474 -2.80 15.15 -2.67
CA VAL A 474 -2.36 16.27 -1.84
C VAL A 474 -2.52 15.85 -0.38
N SER A 475 -1.43 15.84 0.38
CA SER A 475 -1.46 15.49 1.80
C SER A 475 -2.26 16.47 2.65
N ALA A 476 -2.57 16.07 3.88
CA ALA A 476 -3.22 16.93 4.86
C ALA A 476 -2.44 18.23 5.16
N GLN A 477 -1.12 18.25 4.93
CA GLN A 477 -0.33 19.49 5.04
C GLN A 477 -0.84 20.58 4.11
N GLY A 478 -1.28 20.23 2.89
CA GLY A 478 -1.85 21.19 1.94
C GLY A 478 -3.08 21.90 2.51
N PHE A 479 -3.92 21.18 3.25
CA PHE A 479 -5.08 21.73 3.94
C PHE A 479 -4.68 22.59 5.13
N ASP A 480 -3.82 22.08 6.01
CA ASP A 480 -3.39 22.80 7.23
C ASP A 480 -2.69 24.12 6.87
N ASP A 481 -1.83 24.12 5.83
CA ASP A 481 -1.18 25.32 5.31
C ASP A 481 -2.20 26.28 4.68
N PHE A 482 -3.18 25.77 3.94
CA PHE A 482 -4.23 26.60 3.33
C PHE A 482 -5.07 27.30 4.40
N VAL A 483 -5.53 26.57 5.41
CA VAL A 483 -6.37 27.10 6.50
C VAL A 483 -5.60 28.13 7.33
N SER A 484 -4.36 27.81 7.71
CA SER A 484 -3.52 28.68 8.53
C SER A 484 -3.11 29.97 7.81
N GLN A 485 -2.71 29.90 6.54
CA GLN A 485 -2.31 31.08 5.76
C GLN A 485 -3.48 32.05 5.53
N ASN A 486 -4.70 31.52 5.37
CA ASN A 486 -5.89 32.32 5.14
C ASN A 486 -6.63 32.72 6.43
N ASN A 487 -6.18 32.26 7.61
CA ASN A 487 -6.81 32.48 8.91
C ASN A 487 -8.31 32.15 8.90
N LEU A 488 -8.68 31.02 8.30
CA LEU A 488 -10.06 30.60 8.18
C LEU A 488 -10.56 30.05 9.53
N PHE A 489 -11.55 30.72 10.12
CA PHE A 489 -12.26 30.30 11.32
C PHE A 489 -13.76 30.50 11.10
N PHE A 490 -14.56 29.47 11.40
CA PHE A 490 -16.00 29.47 11.14
C PHE A 490 -16.80 29.23 12.41
N THR A 491 -17.99 29.82 12.46
CA THR A 491 -18.98 29.64 13.52
C THR A 491 -20.18 28.85 13.00
N ASP A 492 -20.88 28.10 13.86
CA ASP A 492 -22.02 27.23 13.51
C ASP A 492 -23.21 27.93 12.78
N GLU A 493 -23.22 29.28 12.68
CA GLU A 493 -24.31 30.08 12.10
C GLU A 493 -24.14 30.40 10.59
N MET A 494 -23.05 29.98 9.96
CA MET A 494 -22.75 30.31 8.56
C MET A 494 -23.35 29.27 7.59
N SER A 495 -23.94 29.73 6.47
CA SER A 495 -24.46 28.82 5.45
C SER A 495 -23.34 28.21 4.60
N ASP A 496 -23.57 27.01 4.07
CA ASP A 496 -22.63 26.28 3.21
C ASP A 496 -22.18 27.14 2.00
N GLU A 497 -23.08 27.95 1.42
CA GLU A 497 -22.74 28.84 0.30
C GLU A 497 -21.73 29.92 0.69
N HIS A 498 -21.90 30.51 1.88
CA HIS A 498 -21.00 31.55 2.36
C HIS A 498 -19.62 30.97 2.68
N ILE A 499 -19.57 29.75 3.24
CA ILE A 499 -18.32 29.03 3.48
C ILE A 499 -17.64 28.75 2.14
N ALA A 500 -18.37 28.22 1.15
CA ALA A 500 -17.83 27.96 -0.19
C ALA A 500 -17.23 29.21 -0.84
N ASP A 501 -17.90 30.36 -0.77
CA ASP A 501 -17.38 31.63 -1.32
C ASP A 501 -16.06 32.04 -0.66
N LEU A 502 -15.97 31.94 0.67
CA LEU A 502 -14.73 32.26 1.40
C LEU A 502 -13.55 31.36 1.00
N PHE A 503 -13.80 30.06 0.81
CA PHE A 503 -12.77 29.12 0.36
C PHE A 503 -12.33 29.36 -1.09
N VAL A 504 -13.27 29.70 -1.97
CA VAL A 504 -12.95 30.01 -3.38
C VAL A 504 -12.10 31.28 -3.47
N ASP A 505 -12.41 32.31 -2.68
CA ASP A 505 -11.69 33.59 -2.64
C ASP A 505 -10.34 33.53 -1.91
N ALA A 506 -10.15 32.54 -1.03
CA ALA A 506 -8.91 32.33 -0.28
C ALA A 506 -7.71 32.01 -1.20
N ARG A 507 -6.50 32.35 -0.77
CA ARG A 507 -5.27 32.16 -1.56
C ARG A 507 -4.71 30.77 -1.38
N MET A 508 -4.40 30.09 -2.48
CA MET A 508 -3.69 28.81 -2.44
C MET A 508 -2.23 29.02 -1.99
N PRO A 509 -1.67 28.18 -1.09
CA PRO A 509 -0.25 28.20 -0.76
C PRO A 509 0.63 28.11 -2.02
N SER A 510 1.67 28.93 -2.08
CA SER A 510 2.50 29.07 -3.28
C SER A 510 3.18 27.76 -3.69
N TRP A 511 3.63 26.96 -2.72
CA TRP A 511 4.25 25.67 -2.97
C TRP A 511 3.24 24.68 -3.56
N LEU A 512 2.03 24.61 -3.00
CA LEU A 512 0.98 23.70 -3.47
C LEU A 512 0.53 24.06 -4.89
N ARG A 513 0.36 25.36 -5.16
CA ARG A 513 0.06 25.84 -6.51
C ARG A 513 1.12 25.45 -7.54
N GLN A 514 2.40 25.53 -7.19
CA GLN A 514 3.50 25.15 -8.09
C GLN A 514 3.50 23.64 -8.41
N GLU A 515 3.21 22.80 -7.42
CA GLU A 515 3.12 21.35 -7.63
C GLU A 515 1.88 20.97 -8.46
N LEU A 516 0.73 21.61 -8.21
CA LEU A 516 -0.49 21.42 -9.02
C LEU A 516 -0.29 21.88 -10.48
N ASP A 517 0.39 23.01 -10.71
CA ASP A 517 0.82 23.46 -12.04
C ASP A 517 1.67 22.40 -12.74
N GLY A 518 2.70 21.90 -12.05
CA GLY A 518 3.60 20.89 -12.59
C GLY A 518 2.89 19.59 -12.97
N TYR A 519 1.96 19.12 -12.12
CA TYR A 519 1.15 17.94 -12.41
C TYR A 519 0.21 18.17 -13.60
N LEU A 520 -0.53 19.28 -13.61
CA LEU A 520 -1.53 19.56 -14.64
C LEU A 520 -0.93 19.71 -16.04
N GLN A 521 0.31 20.17 -16.17
CA GLN A 521 1.04 20.21 -17.45
C GLN A 521 1.27 18.83 -18.05
N LEU A 522 1.34 17.79 -17.21
CA LEU A 522 1.58 16.40 -17.61
C LEU A 522 0.26 15.62 -17.81
N CYS A 523 -0.89 16.24 -17.55
CA CYS A 523 -2.22 15.62 -17.63
C CYS A 523 -3.10 16.30 -18.68
N SER A 524 -3.62 15.51 -19.62
CA SER A 524 -4.55 15.98 -20.68
C SER A 524 -5.91 15.30 -20.64
N PHE A 525 -6.15 14.43 -19.65
CA PHE A 525 -7.40 13.69 -19.46
C PHE A 525 -8.32 14.38 -18.43
N PRO A 526 -9.63 14.10 -18.44
CA PRO A 526 -10.56 14.62 -17.43
C PRO A 526 -10.22 14.13 -16.02
N LEU A 527 -10.48 14.97 -15.02
CA LEU A 527 -10.07 14.75 -13.63
C LEU A 527 -11.28 14.64 -12.70
N SER A 528 -11.12 13.86 -11.64
CA SER A 528 -12.00 13.85 -10.47
C SER A 528 -11.20 14.31 -9.26
N VAL A 529 -11.78 15.21 -8.47
CA VAL A 529 -11.18 15.78 -7.26
C VAL A 529 -12.03 15.35 -6.07
N ARG A 530 -11.47 14.47 -5.24
CA ARG A 530 -12.17 13.75 -4.18
C ARG A 530 -11.56 14.09 -2.81
N SER A 531 -12.41 14.20 -1.81
CA SER A 531 -11.99 14.28 -0.40
C SER A 531 -11.38 12.97 0.09
N SER A 532 -10.38 13.03 0.97
CA SER A 532 -9.80 11.89 1.68
C SER A 532 -9.53 12.32 3.11
N SER A 533 -10.53 12.18 4.00
CA SER A 533 -10.43 12.63 5.39
C SER A 533 -9.49 11.73 6.20
N LEU A 534 -8.87 12.30 7.22
CA LEU A 534 -8.07 11.54 8.20
C LEU A 534 -8.93 10.72 9.16
N LEU A 535 -10.12 11.22 9.49
CA LEU A 535 -11.08 10.53 10.38
C LEU A 535 -11.84 9.40 9.69
N GLU A 536 -11.80 9.37 8.36
CA GLU A 536 -12.42 8.33 7.53
C GLU A 536 -11.76 6.94 7.71
N ASP A 537 -10.52 6.91 8.18
CA ASP A 537 -9.78 5.69 8.56
C ASP A 537 -10.13 5.16 9.96
N GLY A 538 -10.97 5.89 10.71
CA GLY A 538 -11.45 5.41 11.99
C GLY A 538 -12.26 4.14 11.77
N GLN A 539 -11.65 2.96 11.99
CA GLN A 539 -12.40 1.73 12.26
C GLN A 539 -13.54 2.15 13.20
N PHE A 540 -14.78 1.83 12.83
CA PHE A 540 -16.01 2.18 13.56
C PHE A 540 -16.63 3.58 13.32
N ARG A 541 -16.30 4.34 12.26
CA ARG A 541 -16.99 5.61 11.96
C ARG A 541 -17.38 5.77 10.46
N PRO A 542 -18.67 5.67 10.11
CA PRO A 542 -19.10 5.84 8.73
C PRO A 542 -19.23 7.33 8.35
N TYR A 543 -18.12 8.00 7.99
CA TYR A 543 -18.15 9.35 7.37
C TYR A 543 -18.56 9.32 5.87
N ALA A 544 -19.17 8.22 5.44
CA ALA A 544 -19.49 7.88 4.07
C ALA A 544 -20.46 8.89 3.43
N GLY A 545 -20.10 9.45 2.27
CA GLY A 545 -20.98 10.31 1.47
C GLY A 545 -21.16 11.74 2.01
N LEU A 546 -20.46 12.11 3.09
CA LEU A 546 -20.58 13.44 3.71
C LEU A 546 -19.81 14.54 2.95
N TYR A 547 -18.81 14.16 2.17
CA TYR A 547 -17.88 15.09 1.52
C TYR A 547 -18.04 15.11 -0.01
N SER A 548 -17.84 16.28 -0.60
CA SER A 548 -18.07 16.52 -2.03
C SER A 548 -16.97 15.94 -2.92
N THR A 549 -17.37 15.53 -4.13
CA THR A 549 -16.46 15.16 -5.23
C THR A 549 -16.80 16.04 -6.43
N TYR A 550 -15.78 16.54 -7.14
CA TYR A 550 -15.96 17.41 -8.31
C TYR A 550 -15.28 16.83 -9.55
N PHE A 551 -15.89 17.00 -10.72
CA PHE A 551 -15.38 16.49 -12.00
C PHE A 551 -14.97 17.65 -12.91
N LEU A 552 -13.83 17.52 -13.60
CA LEU A 552 -13.27 18.56 -14.45
C LEU A 552 -12.95 17.99 -15.83
N THR A 553 -13.36 18.70 -16.90
CA THR A 553 -13.08 18.32 -18.29
C THR A 553 -11.59 18.41 -18.63
N ASN A 554 -10.87 19.34 -18.00
CA ASN A 554 -9.44 19.56 -18.17
C ASN A 554 -9.01 19.80 -19.64
N ASN A 555 -9.89 20.40 -20.45
CA ASN A 555 -9.71 20.54 -21.90
C ASN A 555 -9.73 21.99 -22.41
N HIS A 556 -9.77 22.98 -21.52
CA HIS A 556 -9.77 24.40 -21.92
C HIS A 556 -8.45 24.79 -22.60
N GLU A 557 -8.52 25.59 -23.68
CA GLU A 557 -7.33 25.95 -24.48
C GLU A 557 -6.29 26.74 -23.67
N ASN A 558 -6.75 27.63 -22.78
CA ASN A 558 -5.91 28.34 -21.84
C ASN A 558 -5.57 27.46 -20.62
N PHE A 559 -4.28 27.23 -20.39
CA PHE A 559 -3.77 26.48 -19.25
C PHE A 559 -4.09 27.15 -17.90
N ASP A 560 -4.05 28.48 -17.80
CA ASP A 560 -4.32 29.18 -16.55
C ASP A 560 -5.77 28.97 -16.07
N GLU A 561 -6.71 28.83 -17.01
CA GLU A 561 -8.11 28.50 -16.70
C GLU A 561 -8.23 27.06 -16.19
N ARG A 562 -7.53 26.10 -16.82
CA ARG A 562 -7.49 24.70 -16.35
C ARG A 562 -6.94 24.62 -14.92
N LEU A 563 -5.86 25.35 -14.64
CA LEU A 563 -5.28 25.42 -13.30
C LEU A 563 -6.24 26.06 -12.29
N SER A 564 -6.89 27.16 -12.67
CA SER A 564 -7.86 27.85 -11.81
C SER A 564 -9.07 26.98 -11.49
N GLN A 565 -9.56 26.19 -12.45
CA GLN A 565 -10.62 25.20 -12.24
C GLN A 565 -10.18 24.10 -11.27
N LEU A 566 -8.96 23.58 -11.40
CA LEU A 566 -8.41 22.58 -10.46
C LEU A 566 -8.27 23.15 -9.04
N GLU A 567 -7.73 24.36 -8.91
CA GLU A 567 -7.61 25.03 -7.62
C GLU A 567 -8.97 25.24 -6.95
N ALA A 568 -9.97 25.68 -7.72
CA ALA A 568 -11.33 25.85 -7.22
C ALA A 568 -11.93 24.52 -6.75
N ALA A 569 -11.71 23.41 -7.47
CA ALA A 569 -12.18 22.09 -7.03
C ALA A 569 -11.52 21.66 -5.71
N VAL A 570 -10.20 21.83 -5.57
CA VAL A 570 -9.46 21.52 -4.34
C VAL A 570 -9.97 22.36 -3.18
N LYS A 571 -10.18 23.67 -3.39
CA LYS A 571 -10.74 24.59 -2.38
C LYS A 571 -12.14 24.18 -1.96
N MET A 572 -12.98 23.74 -2.89
CA MET A 572 -14.33 23.28 -2.57
C MET A 572 -14.32 21.97 -1.76
N VAL A 573 -13.39 21.05 -2.05
CA VAL A 573 -13.17 19.88 -1.21
C VAL A 573 -12.74 20.28 0.20
N TYR A 574 -11.85 21.26 0.34
CA TYR A 574 -11.47 21.82 1.65
C TYR A 574 -12.64 22.51 2.35
N ALA A 575 -13.49 23.23 1.62
CA ALA A 575 -14.68 23.87 2.19
C ALA A 575 -15.64 22.84 2.79
N SER A 576 -15.73 21.66 2.17
CA SER A 576 -16.68 20.62 2.57
C SER A 576 -16.48 20.12 4.00
N THR A 577 -15.32 20.29 4.64
CA THR A 577 -15.14 19.94 6.06
C THR A 577 -15.98 20.78 7.01
N TRP A 578 -16.40 21.97 6.59
CA TRP A 578 -17.24 22.88 7.38
C TRP A 578 -18.70 22.94 6.91
N PHE A 579 -19.16 22.06 6.00
CA PHE A 579 -20.57 22.03 5.64
C PHE A 579 -21.45 21.45 6.76
N GLU A 580 -22.74 21.78 6.74
CA GLU A 580 -23.69 21.40 7.79
C GLU A 580 -23.74 19.88 8.02
N SER A 581 -23.71 19.09 6.94
CA SER A 581 -23.84 17.62 7.00
C SER A 581 -22.68 16.94 7.74
N PRO A 582 -21.40 17.17 7.39
CA PRO A 582 -20.25 16.71 8.19
C PRO A 582 -20.25 17.21 9.65
N GLN A 583 -20.55 18.49 9.87
CA GLN A 583 -20.58 19.05 11.23
C GLN A 583 -21.67 18.41 12.10
N ALA A 584 -22.87 18.18 11.55
CA ALA A 584 -23.96 17.51 12.24
C ALA A 584 -23.58 16.08 12.63
N PHE A 585 -22.89 15.36 11.75
CA PHE A 585 -22.38 14.02 12.03
C PHE A 585 -21.34 14.02 13.16
N SER A 586 -20.36 14.93 13.12
CA SER A 586 -19.33 15.04 14.17
C SER A 586 -19.91 15.38 15.55
N ARG A 587 -20.97 16.20 15.61
CA ARG A 587 -21.73 16.49 16.85
C ARG A 587 -22.42 15.25 17.42
N GLY A 588 -23.01 14.40 16.56
CA GLY A 588 -23.72 13.19 16.97
C GLY A 588 -22.81 12.09 17.56
N VAL A 589 -21.55 12.02 17.14
CA VAL A 589 -20.59 10.96 17.55
C VAL A 589 -19.81 11.33 18.83
N GLY A 590 -20.12 12.45 19.48
CA GLY A 590 -19.43 12.88 20.71
C GLY A 590 -17.94 13.22 20.51
N ALA A 591 -17.52 13.43 19.26
CA ALA A 591 -16.19 13.90 18.93
C ALA A 591 -16.12 15.40 19.26
N GLY A 592 -15.81 15.73 20.52
CA GLY A 592 -15.64 17.12 20.93
C GLY A 592 -14.63 17.83 20.03
N GLY A 593 -15.13 18.78 19.22
CA GLY A 593 -14.41 19.85 18.52
C GLY A 593 -12.99 19.54 17.99
N ARG A 594 -12.72 18.32 17.52
CA ARG A 594 -11.44 18.01 16.87
C ARG A 594 -11.54 18.39 15.41
N ASP A 595 -10.77 19.40 15.02
CA ASP A 595 -10.60 19.81 13.62
C ASP A 595 -10.16 18.59 12.80
N ASP A 596 -10.97 18.21 11.81
CA ASP A 596 -10.62 17.19 10.83
C ASP A 596 -9.66 17.83 9.81
N SER A 597 -8.57 17.16 9.49
CA SER A 597 -7.66 17.58 8.41
C SER A 597 -7.97 16.79 7.15
N MET A 598 -7.94 17.46 6.00
CA MET A 598 -8.40 16.90 4.74
C MET A 598 -7.24 16.70 3.74
N ALA A 599 -7.06 15.47 3.26
CA ALA A 599 -6.27 15.22 2.06
C ALA A 599 -7.17 15.25 0.82
N VAL A 600 -6.59 15.48 -0.36
CA VAL A 600 -7.34 15.56 -1.63
C VAL A 600 -6.74 14.62 -2.65
N ILE A 601 -7.58 13.79 -3.27
CA ILE A 601 -7.22 12.90 -4.36
C ILE A 601 -7.63 13.56 -5.67
N ILE A 602 -6.66 13.79 -6.55
CA ILE A 602 -6.85 14.24 -7.92
C ILE A 602 -6.58 13.02 -8.81
N GLN A 603 -7.62 12.51 -9.45
CA GLN A 603 -7.58 11.21 -10.12
C GLN A 603 -8.13 11.30 -11.54
N GLU A 604 -7.54 10.57 -12.47
CA GLU A 604 -8.07 10.37 -13.82
C GLU A 604 -9.52 9.87 -13.78
N LEU A 605 -10.41 10.57 -14.48
CA LEU A 605 -11.81 10.15 -14.60
C LEU A 605 -11.90 9.00 -15.61
N VAL A 606 -12.09 7.79 -15.10
CA VAL A 606 -12.27 6.59 -15.92
C VAL A 606 -13.46 6.74 -16.86
N GLY A 607 -13.24 6.47 -18.14
CA GLY A 607 -14.26 6.52 -19.17
C GLY A 607 -13.68 6.76 -20.55
N ALA A 608 -14.58 6.99 -21.51
CA ALA A 608 -14.22 7.43 -22.84
C ALA A 608 -15.18 8.53 -23.30
N ASP A 609 -14.78 9.30 -24.30
CA ASP A 609 -15.63 10.30 -24.93
C ASP A 609 -16.56 9.66 -25.98
N TYR A 610 -17.86 9.82 -25.77
CA TYR A 610 -18.91 9.43 -26.69
C TYR A 610 -19.64 10.68 -27.19
N TYR A 611 -19.14 11.26 -28.29
CA TYR A 611 -19.72 12.44 -28.93
C TYR A 611 -19.89 13.66 -27.99
N GLY A 612 -18.85 13.99 -27.22
CA GLY A 612 -18.85 15.11 -26.28
C GLY A 612 -19.31 14.75 -24.87
N ARG A 613 -19.54 13.46 -24.58
CA ARG A 613 -20.00 12.95 -23.28
C ARG A 613 -18.99 11.95 -22.75
N TRP A 614 -18.32 12.29 -21.66
CA TRP A 614 -17.32 11.43 -21.04
C TRP A 614 -17.93 10.62 -19.89
N TYR A 615 -17.92 9.29 -20.01
CA TYR A 615 -18.39 8.40 -18.95
C TYR A 615 -17.86 6.95 -19.10
N PRO A 616 -17.77 6.18 -17.99
CA PRO A 616 -17.43 4.76 -18.06
C PRO A 616 -18.64 3.92 -18.45
N ALA A 617 -18.38 2.78 -19.11
CA ALA A 617 -19.45 1.91 -19.57
C ALA A 617 -20.18 1.20 -18.43
N VAL A 618 -19.45 0.83 -17.38
CA VAL A 618 -20.03 0.32 -16.14
C VAL A 618 -19.36 1.03 -14.98
N SER A 619 -20.15 1.47 -14.01
CA SER A 619 -19.67 1.86 -12.68
C SER A 619 -20.46 1.11 -11.63
N GLY A 620 -19.86 0.88 -10.47
CA GLY A 620 -20.53 0.12 -9.44
C GLY A 620 -19.88 0.16 -8.08
N VAL A 621 -20.64 -0.35 -7.12
CA VAL A 621 -20.22 -0.59 -5.74
C VAL A 621 -20.41 -2.07 -5.47
N ALA A 622 -19.40 -2.73 -4.89
CA ALA A 622 -19.51 -4.11 -4.47
C ALA A 622 -19.11 -4.25 -3.00
N GLN A 623 -19.90 -5.00 -2.25
CA GLN A 623 -19.73 -5.29 -0.84
C GLN A 623 -19.43 -6.78 -0.68
N SER A 624 -18.47 -7.12 0.18
CA SER A 624 -18.12 -8.52 0.45
C SER A 624 -19.17 -9.25 1.28
N HIS A 625 -20.05 -8.49 1.95
CA HIS A 625 -21.14 -9.03 2.74
C HIS A 625 -22.50 -8.56 2.24
N ASN A 626 -23.44 -9.49 2.07
CA ASN A 626 -24.82 -9.22 1.68
C ASN A 626 -25.74 -9.37 2.89
N TYR A 627 -26.29 -8.27 3.41
CA TYR A 627 -27.26 -8.29 4.51
C TYR A 627 -28.68 -8.72 4.11
N TYR A 628 -28.92 -8.89 2.81
CA TYR A 628 -30.20 -9.32 2.25
C TYR A 628 -29.97 -10.44 1.23
N PRO A 629 -29.43 -11.61 1.66
CA PRO A 629 -29.36 -12.79 0.82
C PRO A 629 -30.77 -13.27 0.48
N VAL A 630 -30.92 -13.80 -0.73
CA VAL A 630 -32.21 -14.20 -1.30
C VAL A 630 -31.99 -15.51 -2.07
N GLN A 631 -32.96 -16.43 -2.00
CA GLN A 631 -32.87 -17.78 -2.58
C GLN A 631 -31.71 -18.61 -1.99
N GLU A 632 -30.78 -19.09 -2.82
CA GLU A 632 -29.62 -19.90 -2.40
C GLU A 632 -28.39 -19.06 -2.04
N MET A 633 -28.46 -17.72 -2.18
CA MET A 633 -27.34 -16.82 -1.89
C MET A 633 -26.93 -16.86 -0.42
N GLN A 634 -25.63 -16.79 -0.15
CA GLN A 634 -25.09 -16.67 1.20
C GLN A 634 -24.67 -15.23 1.50
N PRO A 635 -24.75 -14.77 2.77
CA PRO A 635 -24.23 -13.46 3.15
C PRO A 635 -22.78 -13.23 2.74
N SER A 636 -21.93 -14.27 2.79
CA SER A 636 -20.52 -14.22 2.42
C SER A 636 -20.22 -14.19 0.92
N GLU A 637 -21.23 -14.33 0.06
CA GLU A 637 -21.07 -14.29 -1.40
C GLU A 637 -21.11 -12.86 -1.97
N GLY A 638 -21.28 -11.87 -1.10
CA GLY A 638 -21.25 -10.45 -1.45
C GLY A 638 -22.39 -10.00 -2.36
N ILE A 639 -22.42 -8.70 -2.62
CA ILE A 639 -23.44 -8.06 -3.43
C ILE A 639 -22.84 -6.89 -4.22
N ALA A 640 -23.21 -6.76 -5.49
CA ALA A 640 -22.76 -5.70 -6.37
C ALA A 640 -23.94 -4.92 -6.94
N HIS A 641 -23.78 -3.60 -7.02
CA HIS A 641 -24.70 -2.66 -7.65
C HIS A 641 -23.98 -2.01 -8.82
N ILE A 642 -24.56 -2.10 -10.02
CA ILE A 642 -23.96 -1.54 -11.24
C ILE A 642 -24.92 -0.63 -11.99
N ALA A 643 -24.34 0.37 -12.65
CA ALA A 643 -25.04 1.31 -13.53
C ALA A 643 -24.16 1.67 -14.74
N LEU A 644 -24.80 2.16 -15.80
CA LEU A 644 -24.15 2.84 -16.90
C LEU A 644 -23.82 4.28 -16.50
N GLY A 645 -22.66 4.78 -16.92
CA GLY A 645 -22.26 6.16 -16.64
C GLY A 645 -21.45 6.30 -15.36
N VAL A 646 -21.25 7.54 -14.91
CA VAL A 646 -20.52 7.85 -13.68
C VAL A 646 -21.26 7.30 -12.47
N GLY A 647 -20.52 6.75 -11.49
CA GLY A 647 -21.06 5.99 -10.34
C GLY A 647 -22.00 6.73 -9.38
N LYS A 648 -22.28 8.02 -9.62
CA LYS A 648 -23.24 8.82 -8.86
C LYS A 648 -24.62 8.15 -8.80
N THR A 649 -25.05 7.49 -9.88
CA THR A 649 -26.32 6.72 -9.93
C THR A 649 -26.39 5.64 -8.82
N VAL A 650 -25.28 4.94 -8.57
CA VAL A 650 -25.24 3.86 -7.58
C VAL A 650 -25.14 4.42 -6.17
N VAL A 651 -24.29 5.44 -5.98
CA VAL A 651 -24.06 6.07 -4.67
C VAL A 651 -25.31 6.78 -4.15
N GLU A 652 -26.10 7.42 -5.02
CA GLU A 652 -27.36 8.09 -4.64
C GLU A 652 -28.57 7.13 -4.55
N GLY A 653 -28.36 5.84 -4.79
CA GLY A 653 -29.45 4.85 -4.73
C GLY A 653 -30.51 5.03 -5.82
N GLU A 654 -30.16 5.67 -6.95
CA GLU A 654 -31.04 5.71 -8.13
C GLU A 654 -31.18 4.31 -8.75
N ARG A 655 -32.04 4.16 -9.77
CA ARG A 655 -32.30 2.86 -10.42
C ARG A 655 -31.02 2.25 -10.98
N ASN A 656 -30.56 1.18 -10.35
CA ASN A 656 -29.35 0.42 -10.68
C ASN A 656 -29.63 -1.09 -10.69
N LEU A 657 -28.71 -1.88 -11.24
CA LEU A 657 -28.84 -3.33 -11.31
C LEU A 657 -28.04 -3.97 -10.17
N ARG A 658 -28.71 -4.71 -9.28
CA ARG A 658 -28.12 -5.48 -8.18
C ARG A 658 -27.90 -6.95 -8.55
N PHE A 659 -26.74 -7.53 -8.25
CA PHE A 659 -26.46 -8.97 -8.44
C PHE A 659 -25.38 -9.47 -7.46
N SER A 660 -25.36 -10.77 -7.15
CA SER A 660 -24.26 -11.37 -6.38
C SER A 660 -23.10 -11.76 -7.32
N PRO A 661 -21.85 -11.34 -7.04
CA PRO A 661 -20.68 -11.74 -7.84
C PRO A 661 -20.51 -13.26 -8.01
N ALA A 662 -20.93 -14.06 -7.01
CA ALA A 662 -20.91 -15.52 -7.08
C ALA A 662 -22.00 -16.11 -7.99
N HIS A 663 -23.14 -15.41 -8.12
CA HIS A 663 -24.30 -15.86 -8.89
C HIS A 663 -24.79 -14.78 -9.86
N PRO A 664 -23.97 -14.33 -10.85
CA PRO A 664 -24.26 -13.15 -11.67
C PRO A 664 -25.48 -13.31 -12.60
N GLN A 665 -25.93 -14.54 -12.83
CA GLN A 665 -27.10 -14.85 -13.66
C GLN A 665 -28.43 -14.79 -12.88
N GLN A 666 -28.39 -14.77 -11.55
CA GLN A 666 -29.58 -14.77 -10.70
C GLN A 666 -30.08 -13.34 -10.46
N LEU A 667 -30.68 -12.74 -11.49
CA LEU A 667 -31.17 -11.36 -11.47
C LEU A 667 -32.62 -11.25 -10.99
N ILE A 668 -32.82 -11.23 -9.67
CA ILE A 668 -34.17 -11.24 -9.05
C ILE A 668 -35.02 -10.05 -9.46
N GLN A 669 -34.41 -8.88 -9.67
CA GLN A 669 -35.15 -7.69 -10.11
C GLN A 669 -35.71 -7.80 -11.52
N PHE A 670 -35.20 -8.73 -12.33
CA PHE A 670 -35.48 -8.85 -13.76
C PHE A 670 -36.22 -10.18 -14.07
N SER A 671 -37.24 -10.49 -13.27
CA SER A 671 -38.01 -11.74 -13.35
C SER A 671 -39.08 -11.73 -14.47
N THR A 672 -39.76 -10.59 -14.66
CA THR A 672 -40.75 -10.38 -15.73
C THR A 672 -40.40 -9.18 -16.61
N VAL A 673 -41.06 -9.03 -17.76
CA VAL A 673 -40.85 -7.90 -18.67
C VAL A 673 -41.25 -6.58 -17.99
N GLU A 674 -42.34 -6.60 -17.24
CA GLU A 674 -42.82 -5.48 -16.43
C GLU A 674 -41.80 -5.08 -15.36
N ASP A 675 -41.26 -6.05 -14.61
CA ASP A 675 -40.26 -5.77 -13.58
C ASP A 675 -39.01 -5.13 -14.19
N ILE A 676 -38.58 -5.61 -15.35
CA ILE A 676 -37.42 -5.04 -16.06
C ILE A 676 -37.70 -3.60 -16.47
N LEU A 677 -38.86 -3.29 -17.05
CA LEU A 677 -39.23 -1.94 -17.48
C LEU A 677 -39.38 -0.94 -16.32
N GLU A 678 -39.81 -1.43 -15.16
CA GLU A 678 -39.98 -0.64 -13.96
C GLU A 678 -38.63 -0.31 -13.30
N ASN A 679 -37.75 -1.31 -13.18
CA ASN A 679 -36.52 -1.22 -12.41
C ASN A 679 -35.28 -0.85 -13.22
N CYS A 680 -35.31 -0.97 -14.55
CA CYS A 680 -34.16 -0.63 -15.37
C CYS A 680 -33.76 0.84 -15.21
N GLN A 681 -32.44 1.07 -15.24
CA GLN A 681 -31.87 2.40 -15.31
C GLN A 681 -32.38 3.13 -16.57
N ARG A 682 -32.89 4.35 -16.37
CA ARG A 682 -33.41 5.21 -17.45
C ARG A 682 -32.49 6.38 -17.79
N GLN A 683 -31.66 6.77 -16.83
CA GLN A 683 -30.81 7.95 -16.90
C GLN A 683 -29.40 7.61 -16.46
N LEU A 684 -28.42 8.33 -17.00
CA LEU A 684 -27.02 8.22 -16.61
C LEU A 684 -26.43 9.60 -16.33
N TYR A 685 -25.36 9.62 -15.53
CA TYR A 685 -24.52 10.79 -15.35
C TYR A 685 -23.29 10.68 -16.25
N ALA A 686 -22.99 11.76 -16.96
CA ALA A 686 -21.77 11.91 -17.75
C ALA A 686 -21.20 13.32 -17.59
N LEU A 687 -19.90 13.44 -17.80
CA LEU A 687 -19.22 14.74 -17.86
C LEU A 687 -19.38 15.31 -19.28
N ASP A 688 -19.94 16.50 -19.40
CA ASP A 688 -20.08 17.20 -20.67
C ASP A 688 -18.75 17.86 -21.06
N MET A 689 -18.13 17.36 -22.13
CA MET A 689 -16.82 17.83 -22.61
C MET A 689 -16.90 19.18 -23.33
N HIS A 690 -18.10 19.63 -23.71
CA HIS A 690 -18.30 20.95 -24.30
C HIS A 690 -18.49 22.05 -23.26
N ASN A 691 -18.75 21.67 -22.00
CA ASN A 691 -18.91 22.61 -20.93
C ASN A 691 -17.55 23.20 -20.53
N GLN A 692 -17.37 24.49 -20.83
CA GLN A 692 -16.19 25.28 -20.47
C GLN A 692 -16.42 26.16 -19.22
N ASP A 693 -17.63 26.13 -18.66
CA ASP A 693 -18.01 27.01 -17.55
C ASP A 693 -17.31 26.61 -16.24
N CYS A 694 -17.28 27.56 -15.30
CA CYS A 694 -16.72 27.38 -13.96
C CYS A 694 -17.44 26.26 -13.17
N LEU A 695 -16.77 25.73 -12.14
CA LEU A 695 -17.30 24.73 -11.20
C LEU A 695 -18.76 24.98 -10.79
N ASN A 696 -19.65 24.11 -11.23
CA ASN A 696 -21.03 24.03 -10.77
C ASN A 696 -21.08 23.32 -9.41
N ARG A 697 -21.32 24.12 -8.37
CA ARG A 697 -21.33 23.68 -6.97
C ARG A 697 -22.45 22.68 -6.65
N HIS A 698 -23.56 22.70 -7.37
CA HIS A 698 -24.75 21.88 -7.07
C HIS A 698 -24.68 20.48 -7.70
N ASN A 699 -24.15 20.37 -8.92
CA ASN A 699 -24.15 19.10 -9.67
C ASN A 699 -22.76 18.48 -9.86
N ALA A 700 -21.73 19.04 -9.23
CA ALA A 700 -20.35 18.55 -9.36
C ALA A 700 -19.84 18.48 -10.82
N ASN A 701 -20.38 19.34 -11.70
CA ASN A 701 -20.15 19.36 -13.17
C ASN A 701 -20.65 18.13 -13.95
N LEU A 702 -21.51 17.30 -13.36
CA LEU A 702 -22.14 16.19 -14.07
C LEU A 702 -23.47 16.61 -14.71
N THR A 703 -23.72 16.12 -15.91
CA THR A 703 -24.97 16.30 -16.64
C THR A 703 -25.72 14.96 -16.70
N ARG A 704 -27.04 15.01 -16.53
CA ARG A 704 -27.90 13.83 -16.62
C ARG A 704 -28.43 13.67 -18.04
N TYR A 705 -28.33 12.47 -18.58
CA TYR A 705 -28.82 12.11 -19.91
C TYR A 705 -29.80 10.93 -19.82
N ASP A 706 -30.84 10.92 -20.66
CA ASP A 706 -31.71 9.76 -20.81
C ASP A 706 -31.03 8.70 -21.70
N VAL A 707 -31.14 7.42 -21.31
CA VAL A 707 -30.50 6.29 -22.03
C VAL A 707 -30.98 6.19 -23.48
N GLN A 708 -32.19 6.64 -23.79
CA GLN A 708 -32.70 6.64 -25.15
C GLN A 708 -31.99 7.66 -26.04
N ASP A 709 -31.59 8.81 -25.49
CA ASP A 709 -30.93 9.88 -26.25
C ASP A 709 -29.50 9.50 -26.63
N VAL A 710 -28.88 8.63 -25.83
CA VAL A 710 -27.53 8.11 -26.02
C VAL A 710 -27.51 6.68 -26.58
N ALA A 711 -28.62 6.20 -27.13
CA ALA A 711 -28.75 4.83 -27.64
C ALA A 711 -27.74 4.46 -28.75
N GLY A 712 -27.17 5.47 -29.43
CA GLY A 712 -26.13 5.30 -30.43
C GLY A 712 -24.71 5.15 -29.86
N ASP A 713 -24.50 5.42 -28.57
CA ASP A 713 -23.19 5.33 -27.93
C ASP A 713 -22.81 3.85 -27.75
N LEU A 714 -21.53 3.52 -28.01
CA LEU A 714 -21.04 2.13 -28.00
C LEU A 714 -21.39 1.35 -26.72
N PRO A 715 -21.23 1.91 -25.50
CA PRO A 715 -21.62 1.21 -24.27
C PRO A 715 -23.10 0.85 -24.21
N VAL A 716 -23.98 1.75 -24.68
CA VAL A 716 -25.43 1.50 -24.65
C VAL A 716 -25.77 0.39 -25.63
N GLY A 717 -25.18 0.41 -26.82
CA GLY A 717 -25.36 -0.64 -27.81
C GLY A 717 -24.91 -2.03 -27.34
N LEU A 718 -23.87 -2.11 -26.50
CA LEU A 718 -23.35 -3.38 -25.98
C LEU A 718 -24.05 -3.86 -24.71
N LEU A 719 -24.46 -2.94 -23.83
CA LEU A 719 -24.97 -3.28 -22.49
C LEU A 719 -26.51 -3.26 -22.40
N ALA A 720 -27.20 -2.67 -23.38
CA ALA A 720 -28.66 -2.65 -23.42
C ALA A 720 -29.24 -3.84 -24.19
N SER A 721 -30.32 -4.41 -23.66
CA SER A 721 -31.28 -5.19 -24.44
C SER A 721 -32.29 -4.25 -25.12
N THR A 722 -33.00 -4.74 -26.12
CA THR A 722 -34.05 -3.99 -26.82
C THR A 722 -35.42 -4.55 -26.44
N TYR A 723 -36.32 -3.68 -25.96
CA TYR A 723 -37.73 -4.00 -25.78
C TYR A 723 -38.52 -3.75 -27.06
N VAL A 724 -39.29 -4.76 -27.45
CA VAL A 724 -40.17 -4.74 -28.61
C VAL A 724 -41.62 -4.70 -28.11
N PRO A 725 -42.27 -3.51 -28.13
CA PRO A 725 -43.62 -3.37 -27.58
C PRO A 725 -44.66 -4.25 -28.28
N GLU A 726 -44.52 -4.49 -29.59
CA GLU A 726 -45.47 -5.29 -30.37
C GLU A 726 -45.47 -6.78 -29.96
N GLU A 727 -44.33 -7.28 -29.50
CA GLU A 727 -44.15 -8.67 -29.06
C GLU A 727 -44.24 -8.82 -27.54
N HIS A 728 -44.29 -7.71 -26.80
CA HIS A 728 -44.13 -7.66 -25.35
C HIS A 728 -42.92 -8.52 -24.89
N ARG A 729 -41.78 -8.33 -25.55
CA ARG A 729 -40.58 -9.17 -25.33
C ARG A 729 -39.32 -8.32 -25.34
N ILE A 730 -38.36 -8.73 -24.51
CA ILE A 730 -37.01 -8.17 -24.46
C ILE A 730 -36.07 -9.11 -25.22
N ARG A 731 -35.25 -8.54 -26.09
CA ARG A 731 -34.23 -9.25 -26.85
C ARG A 731 -32.85 -8.71 -26.51
N ASP A 732 -31.92 -9.58 -26.14
CA ASP A 732 -30.55 -9.25 -25.70
C ASP A 732 -29.63 -8.89 -26.88
N VAL A 733 -30.15 -8.11 -27.82
CA VAL A 733 -29.43 -7.66 -29.03
C VAL A 733 -29.73 -6.20 -29.30
N ASN A 734 -28.74 -5.52 -29.88
CA ASN A 734 -28.89 -4.15 -30.31
C ASN A 734 -29.68 -4.08 -31.63
N MET A 735 -30.98 -3.79 -31.56
CA MET A 735 -31.84 -3.61 -32.73
C MET A 735 -32.73 -2.36 -32.61
N ALA A 736 -33.51 -2.02 -33.63
CA ALA A 736 -34.45 -0.91 -33.53
C ALA A 736 -35.50 -1.18 -32.43
N GLY A 737 -35.73 -0.22 -31.55
CA GLY A 737 -36.66 -0.33 -30.41
C GLY A 737 -36.15 0.40 -29.17
N VAL A 738 -36.89 0.28 -28.06
CA VAL A 738 -36.56 0.95 -26.79
C VAL A 738 -35.39 0.25 -26.12
N LYS A 739 -34.35 1.00 -25.75
CA LYS A 739 -33.16 0.46 -25.07
C LYS A 739 -33.41 0.27 -23.59
N ILE A 740 -33.03 -0.88 -23.06
CA ILE A 740 -33.15 -1.19 -21.64
C ILE A 740 -31.84 -1.76 -21.14
N LEU A 741 -31.27 -1.16 -20.10
CA LEU A 741 -30.02 -1.63 -19.52
C LEU A 741 -30.24 -2.91 -18.72
N THR A 742 -29.76 -4.02 -19.29
CA THR A 742 -29.81 -5.36 -18.68
C THR A 742 -28.44 -5.94 -18.41
N PHE A 743 -27.40 -5.39 -19.04
CA PHE A 743 -26.02 -5.87 -18.93
C PHE A 743 -25.90 -7.36 -19.31
N ALA A 744 -26.82 -7.88 -20.14
CA ALA A 744 -26.91 -9.31 -20.47
C ALA A 744 -25.61 -9.86 -21.08
N GLN A 745 -24.88 -9.06 -21.86
CA GLN A 745 -23.59 -9.46 -22.44
C GLN A 745 -22.52 -9.76 -21.38
N ILE A 746 -22.55 -9.04 -20.25
CA ILE A 746 -21.62 -9.24 -19.13
C ILE A 746 -22.14 -10.30 -18.16
N LEU A 747 -23.40 -10.21 -17.74
CA LEU A 747 -23.93 -11.02 -16.64
C LEU A 747 -24.49 -12.38 -17.08
N LYS A 748 -25.14 -12.44 -18.24
CA LYS A 748 -25.82 -13.65 -18.74
C LYS A 748 -24.95 -14.44 -19.73
N HIS A 749 -24.25 -13.73 -20.61
CA HIS A 749 -23.38 -14.35 -21.62
C HIS A 749 -21.91 -14.46 -21.18
N SER A 750 -21.53 -13.82 -20.06
CA SER A 750 -20.19 -13.88 -19.49
C SER A 750 -19.07 -13.53 -20.48
N LEU A 751 -19.32 -12.61 -21.42
CA LEU A 751 -18.30 -12.15 -22.39
C LEU A 751 -17.20 -11.31 -21.72
N TYR A 752 -17.47 -10.81 -20.51
CA TYR A 752 -16.50 -10.19 -19.64
C TYR A 752 -16.77 -10.68 -18.20
N PRO A 753 -15.78 -11.26 -17.49
CA PRO A 753 -16.03 -11.97 -16.23
C PRO A 753 -16.06 -11.02 -15.03
N LEU A 754 -16.99 -10.05 -15.06
CA LEU A 754 -17.13 -9.05 -14.01
C LEU A 754 -17.38 -9.68 -12.62
N GLY A 755 -18.20 -10.73 -12.54
CA GLY A 755 -18.48 -11.43 -11.28
C GLY A 755 -17.25 -12.10 -10.68
N GLU A 756 -16.41 -12.73 -11.50
CA GLU A 756 -15.17 -13.40 -11.05
C GLU A 756 -14.15 -12.36 -10.57
N ILE A 757 -13.96 -11.27 -11.34
CA ILE A 757 -13.05 -10.17 -10.98
C ILE A 757 -13.47 -9.57 -9.62
N LEU A 758 -14.76 -9.25 -9.45
CA LEU A 758 -15.26 -8.69 -8.20
C LEU A 758 -15.09 -9.67 -7.03
N SER A 759 -15.36 -10.96 -7.23
CA SER A 759 -15.22 -11.98 -6.18
C SER A 759 -13.77 -12.11 -5.69
N GLU A 760 -12.80 -12.10 -6.61
CA GLU A 760 -11.38 -12.16 -6.25
C GLU A 760 -10.92 -10.88 -5.55
N LEU A 761 -11.32 -9.70 -6.05
CA LEU A 761 -11.01 -8.41 -5.42
C LEU A 761 -11.58 -8.26 -4.01
N LEU A 762 -12.84 -8.65 -3.80
CA LEU A 762 -13.48 -8.65 -2.48
C LEU A 762 -12.78 -9.60 -1.51
N THR A 763 -12.33 -10.76 -2.02
CA THR A 763 -11.55 -11.73 -1.22
C THR A 763 -10.20 -11.17 -0.80
N ILE A 764 -9.46 -10.55 -1.73
CA ILE A 764 -8.18 -9.89 -1.46
C ILE A 764 -8.37 -8.73 -0.47
N GLY A 765 -9.39 -7.90 -0.68
CA GLY A 765 -9.72 -6.77 0.20
C GLY A 765 -10.03 -7.23 1.62
N ARG A 766 -10.87 -8.26 1.78
CA ARG A 766 -11.24 -8.83 3.08
C ARG A 766 -10.05 -9.43 3.81
N ALA A 767 -9.25 -10.24 3.12
CA ALA A 767 -8.03 -10.83 3.69
C ALA A 767 -7.00 -9.75 4.07
N GLY A 768 -6.92 -8.69 3.27
CA GLY A 768 -5.99 -7.60 3.43
C GLY A 768 -6.33 -6.63 4.56
N MET A 769 -7.61 -6.26 4.70
CA MET A 769 -8.09 -5.33 5.72
C MET A 769 -8.50 -6.03 7.03
N GLY A 770 -8.69 -7.36 7.02
CA GLY A 770 -9.09 -8.13 8.18
C GLY A 770 -10.56 -7.92 8.60
N SER A 771 -11.38 -7.35 7.71
CA SER A 771 -12.81 -7.11 7.91
C SER A 771 -13.54 -7.27 6.58
N GLU A 772 -14.88 -7.27 6.63
CA GLU A 772 -15.69 -7.09 5.41
C GLU A 772 -15.33 -5.74 4.76
N VAL A 773 -15.46 -5.66 3.44
CA VAL A 773 -15.01 -4.52 2.62
C VAL A 773 -16.04 -4.14 1.58
N GLU A 774 -16.04 -2.86 1.23
CA GLU A 774 -16.75 -2.33 0.09
C GLU A 774 -15.76 -1.71 -0.90
N ILE A 775 -15.94 -1.98 -2.18
CA ILE A 775 -15.16 -1.42 -3.28
C ILE A 775 -16.04 -0.60 -4.20
N GLU A 776 -15.52 0.54 -4.67
CA GLU A 776 -16.07 1.29 -5.79
C GLU A 776 -15.22 1.01 -7.03
N PHE A 777 -15.86 0.82 -8.17
CA PHE A 777 -15.17 0.47 -9.41
C PHE A 777 -15.80 1.08 -10.64
N ALA A 778 -15.03 1.09 -11.73
CA ALA A 778 -15.51 1.41 -13.07
C ALA A 778 -14.88 0.45 -14.10
N VAL A 779 -15.58 0.22 -15.20
CA VAL A 779 -15.11 -0.57 -16.33
C VAL A 779 -15.11 0.31 -17.57
N GLN A 780 -13.95 0.37 -18.22
CA GLN A 780 -13.78 0.98 -19.52
C GLN A 780 -13.73 -0.13 -20.58
N LEU A 781 -14.55 -0.01 -21.63
CA LEU A 781 -14.60 -1.00 -22.70
C LEU A 781 -13.37 -0.89 -23.60
N GLY A 782 -12.82 -2.04 -23.99
CA GLY A 782 -11.82 -2.16 -25.04
C GLY A 782 -12.45 -2.25 -26.43
N GLU A 783 -11.64 -2.54 -27.46
CA GLU A 783 -12.16 -2.84 -28.81
C GLU A 783 -12.98 -4.13 -28.80
N SER A 784 -12.59 -5.08 -27.97
CA SER A 784 -13.38 -6.24 -27.57
C SER A 784 -13.75 -6.19 -26.08
N LEU A 785 -14.79 -6.93 -25.68
CA LEU A 785 -15.18 -7.03 -24.27
C LEU A 785 -14.07 -7.65 -23.41
N GLU A 786 -13.30 -8.60 -23.94
CA GLU A 786 -12.18 -9.24 -23.24
C GLU A 786 -11.02 -8.27 -22.96
N GLU A 787 -10.82 -7.27 -23.83
CA GLU A 787 -9.81 -6.21 -23.66
C GLU A 787 -10.27 -5.07 -22.74
N SER A 788 -11.47 -5.16 -22.16
CA SER A 788 -11.97 -4.16 -21.23
C SER A 788 -11.11 -4.10 -19.97
N THR A 789 -10.93 -2.89 -19.45
CA THR A 789 -10.09 -2.64 -18.28
C THR A 789 -10.96 -2.35 -17.07
N PHE A 790 -10.73 -3.08 -15.98
CA PHE A 790 -11.33 -2.84 -14.68
C PHE A 790 -10.49 -1.83 -13.90
N TYR A 791 -11.14 -0.79 -13.39
CA TYR A 791 -10.53 0.22 -12.54
C TYR A 791 -11.12 0.15 -11.12
N LEU A 792 -10.26 -0.12 -10.14
CA LEU A 792 -10.61 0.06 -8.73
C LEU A 792 -10.50 1.55 -8.38
N LEU A 793 -11.61 2.15 -7.96
CA LEU A 793 -11.67 3.59 -7.63
C LEU A 793 -11.50 3.84 -6.14
N GLN A 794 -12.00 2.93 -5.30
CA GLN A 794 -11.95 3.05 -3.84
C GLN A 794 -12.11 1.67 -3.20
N ILE A 795 -11.55 1.52 -1.99
CA ILE A 795 -11.87 0.42 -1.07
C ILE A 795 -12.02 1.00 0.34
N ARG A 796 -12.94 0.44 1.11
CA ARG A 796 -13.11 0.76 2.53
C ARG A 796 -13.53 -0.47 3.34
N PRO A 797 -13.18 -0.54 4.63
CA PRO A 797 -13.75 -1.54 5.51
C PRO A 797 -15.24 -1.26 5.74
N MET A 798 -16.06 -2.30 5.71
CA MET A 798 -17.44 -2.24 6.18
C MET A 798 -17.43 -2.32 7.70
N VAL A 799 -18.20 -1.45 8.36
CA VAL A 799 -18.35 -1.50 9.82
C VAL A 799 -19.25 -2.68 10.15
N THR A 800 -18.67 -3.83 10.48
CA THR A 800 -19.40 -5.00 10.99
C THR A 800 -19.18 -5.21 12.49
N GLY A 801 -18.11 -4.65 13.05
CA GLY A 801 -17.67 -4.93 14.43
C GLY A 801 -18.14 -3.95 15.51
N GLY A 802 -18.30 -2.66 15.19
CA GLY A 802 -18.79 -1.67 16.16
C GLY A 802 -20.28 -1.83 16.45
N GLU A 803 -21.02 -2.33 15.46
CA GLU A 803 -22.43 -2.67 15.56
C GLU A 803 -22.65 -3.96 16.36
N ARG A 804 -21.72 -4.93 16.42
CA ARG A 804 -21.90 -6.12 17.29
C ARG A 804 -22.08 -5.78 18.78
N ALA A 805 -21.45 -4.72 19.27
CA ALA A 805 -21.63 -4.30 20.66
C ALA A 805 -23.00 -3.63 20.93
N ASP A 806 -23.67 -3.11 19.90
CA ASP A 806 -24.93 -2.34 20.02
C ASP A 806 -26.15 -3.10 19.41
N VAL A 807 -25.89 -4.05 18.51
CA VAL A 807 -26.85 -4.84 17.71
C VAL A 807 -26.80 -6.33 18.10
N GLY A 808 -25.73 -6.80 18.76
CA GLY A 808 -25.63 -8.17 19.25
C GLY A 808 -26.84 -8.54 20.10
N ILE A 809 -27.40 -9.72 19.82
CA ILE A 809 -28.60 -10.22 20.47
C ILE A 809 -28.15 -11.25 21.52
N CYS A 810 -28.22 -10.86 22.79
CA CYS A 810 -27.86 -11.74 23.92
C CYS A 810 -29.06 -12.61 24.37
N ASP A 811 -28.80 -13.78 24.97
CA ASP A 811 -29.84 -14.73 25.42
C ASP A 811 -30.93 -14.08 26.31
N HIS A 812 -30.53 -13.18 27.22
CA HIS A 812 -31.48 -12.47 28.09
C HIS A 812 -32.40 -11.52 27.30
N GLU A 813 -31.92 -10.92 26.21
CA GLU A 813 -32.74 -10.07 25.34
C GLU A 813 -33.72 -10.91 24.52
N ILE A 814 -33.32 -12.12 24.11
CA ILE A 814 -34.23 -13.08 23.48
C ILE A 814 -35.35 -13.43 24.45
N GLU A 815 -35.04 -13.73 25.72
CA GLU A 815 -36.04 -14.04 26.75
C GLU A 815 -37.02 -12.89 27.02
N GLN A 816 -36.57 -11.64 26.88
CA GLN A 816 -37.36 -10.44 27.17
C GLN A 816 -37.99 -9.78 25.93
N SER A 817 -37.74 -10.33 24.74
CA SER A 817 -38.26 -9.84 23.47
C SER A 817 -39.78 -10.00 23.31
N LEU A 818 -40.43 -8.99 22.74
CA LEU A 818 -41.80 -9.10 22.23
C LEU A 818 -41.88 -10.05 21.04
N ILE A 819 -40.88 -9.96 20.16
CA ILE A 819 -40.75 -10.78 18.95
C ILE A 819 -39.31 -11.23 18.84
N TYR A 820 -39.10 -12.52 18.61
CA TYR A 820 -37.81 -13.10 18.25
C TYR A 820 -37.95 -13.91 16.97
N SER A 821 -37.01 -13.73 16.06
CA SER A 821 -36.99 -14.33 14.73
C SER A 821 -35.60 -14.87 14.44
N THR A 822 -35.52 -16.16 14.10
CA THR A 822 -34.32 -16.82 13.56
C THR A 822 -34.14 -16.62 12.06
N GLN A 823 -35.08 -15.91 11.41
CA GLN A 823 -35.04 -15.53 10.00
C GLN A 823 -35.27 -14.03 9.84
N SER A 824 -34.22 -13.25 10.04
CA SER A 824 -34.22 -11.79 9.91
C SER A 824 -33.31 -11.35 8.78
N LEU A 825 -33.77 -10.39 7.99
CA LEU A 825 -33.00 -9.73 6.94
C LEU A 825 -32.82 -8.26 7.28
N GLY A 826 -31.65 -7.72 6.91
CA GLY A 826 -31.19 -6.41 7.33
C GLY A 826 -30.29 -6.46 8.57
N HIS A 827 -29.65 -5.32 8.85
CA HIS A 827 -28.74 -5.19 9.97
C HIS A 827 -28.89 -3.83 10.63
N GLY A 828 -28.79 -3.78 11.96
CA GLY A 828 -28.80 -2.54 12.72
C GLY A 828 -29.80 -2.50 13.87
N ARG A 829 -29.86 -1.34 14.53
CA ARG A 829 -30.75 -1.05 15.66
C ARG A 829 -31.65 0.14 15.34
N ILE A 830 -32.97 -0.07 15.35
CA ILE A 830 -33.97 0.99 15.18
C ILE A 830 -34.60 1.30 16.53
N SER A 831 -34.55 2.58 16.93
CA SER A 831 -35.13 3.09 18.19
C SER A 831 -36.04 4.31 17.98
N SER A 832 -36.54 4.51 16.75
CA SER A 832 -37.40 5.63 16.36
C SER A 832 -38.88 5.28 16.25
N VAL A 833 -39.24 4.00 16.33
CA VAL A 833 -40.60 3.52 16.03
C VAL A 833 -41.43 3.44 17.31
N SER A 834 -42.55 4.16 17.39
CA SER A 834 -43.48 4.12 18.55
C SER A 834 -44.89 3.68 18.18
N ASP A 835 -45.18 3.47 16.89
CA ASP A 835 -46.49 3.05 16.40
C ASP A 835 -46.36 1.61 15.84
N ILE A 836 -47.28 0.72 16.23
CA ILE A 836 -47.35 -0.67 15.74
C ILE A 836 -48.69 -0.86 15.04
N ILE A 837 -48.66 -1.40 13.82
CA ILE A 837 -49.84 -1.88 13.11
C ILE A 837 -49.72 -3.39 13.01
N PHE A 838 -50.70 -4.13 13.54
CA PHE A 838 -50.73 -5.57 13.38
C PHE A 838 -52.10 -6.09 12.94
N VAL A 839 -52.08 -7.18 12.19
CA VAL A 839 -53.29 -7.92 11.80
C VAL A 839 -53.70 -8.82 12.95
N ARG A 840 -54.96 -8.68 13.39
CA ARG A 840 -55.52 -9.41 14.52
C ARG A 840 -55.63 -10.91 14.24
N PRO A 841 -55.00 -11.80 15.03
CA PRO A 841 -55.08 -13.25 14.82
C PRO A 841 -56.49 -13.82 14.98
N ASP A 842 -57.27 -13.28 15.93
CA ASP A 842 -58.62 -13.75 16.28
C ASP A 842 -59.66 -13.47 15.20
N SER A 843 -59.50 -12.36 14.48
CA SER A 843 -60.35 -11.97 13.37
C SER A 843 -59.77 -12.29 12.00
N PHE A 844 -58.59 -12.92 11.91
CA PHE A 844 -57.95 -13.13 10.61
C PHE A 844 -58.72 -14.14 9.74
N ASP A 845 -59.09 -13.71 8.53
CA ASP A 845 -59.73 -14.55 7.51
C ASP A 845 -58.93 -14.45 6.20
N PRO A 846 -58.37 -15.57 5.66
CA PRO A 846 -57.68 -15.60 4.38
C PRO A 846 -58.53 -15.07 3.20
N ALA A 847 -59.87 -15.12 3.28
CA ALA A 847 -60.75 -14.57 2.26
C ALA A 847 -60.85 -13.03 2.31
N ALA A 848 -60.49 -12.41 3.43
CA ALA A 848 -60.62 -10.97 3.67
C ALA A 848 -59.33 -10.17 3.43
N THR A 849 -58.24 -10.80 2.98
CA THR A 849 -56.89 -10.19 2.83
C THR A 849 -56.87 -8.88 2.04
N ARG A 850 -57.76 -8.70 1.05
CA ARG A 850 -57.93 -7.43 0.30
C ARG A 850 -58.54 -6.30 1.14
N ASP A 851 -59.48 -6.63 2.01
CA ASP A 851 -60.06 -5.64 2.92
C ASP A 851 -59.06 -5.27 4.03
N ILE A 852 -58.24 -6.22 4.47
CA ILE A 852 -57.11 -5.98 5.39
C ILE A 852 -56.11 -4.98 4.77
N ALA A 853 -55.69 -5.21 3.51
CA ALA A 853 -54.78 -4.30 2.80
C ALA A 853 -55.33 -2.86 2.70
N ARG A 854 -56.63 -2.70 2.42
CA ARG A 854 -57.29 -1.39 2.37
C ARG A 854 -57.26 -0.68 3.72
N GLU A 855 -57.54 -1.41 4.79
CA GLU A 855 -57.55 -0.86 6.16
C GLU A 855 -56.14 -0.41 6.60
N ILE A 856 -55.11 -1.19 6.24
CA ILE A 856 -53.69 -0.82 6.46
C ILE A 856 -53.35 0.49 5.74
N GLY A 857 -53.71 0.59 4.46
CA GLY A 857 -53.44 1.80 3.65
C GLY A 857 -54.18 3.06 4.15
N GLU A 858 -55.30 2.92 4.85
CA GLU A 858 -55.98 4.05 5.53
C GLU A 858 -55.22 4.54 6.76
N VAL A 859 -54.68 3.63 7.58
CA VAL A 859 -53.89 3.99 8.76
C VAL A 859 -52.52 4.52 8.36
N ASN A 860 -51.85 3.91 7.38
CA ASN A 860 -50.55 4.37 6.87
C ASN A 860 -50.60 5.83 6.39
N ARG A 861 -51.64 6.21 5.62
CA ARG A 861 -51.80 7.60 5.17
C ARG A 861 -51.96 8.61 6.31
N LYS A 862 -52.62 8.22 7.41
CA LYS A 862 -52.74 9.08 8.59
C LYS A 862 -51.39 9.28 9.27
N LEU A 863 -50.64 8.19 9.48
CA LEU A 863 -49.31 8.24 10.09
C LEU A 863 -48.30 9.00 9.23
N GLN A 864 -48.34 8.82 7.91
CA GLN A 864 -47.50 9.55 6.96
C GLN A 864 -47.77 11.05 7.01
N ALA A 865 -49.04 11.47 7.10
CA ALA A 865 -49.41 12.89 7.25
C ALA A 865 -48.93 13.50 8.58
N GLU A 866 -48.78 12.67 9.62
CA GLU A 866 -48.21 13.05 10.92
C GLU A 866 -46.66 12.97 10.94
N GLY A 867 -46.02 12.52 9.86
CA GLY A 867 -44.56 12.32 9.80
C GLY A 867 -44.05 11.18 10.70
N ARG A 868 -44.90 10.18 10.99
CA ARG A 868 -44.62 9.09 11.93
C ARG A 868 -44.39 7.77 11.20
N ASN A 869 -43.38 7.04 11.62
CA ASN A 869 -43.05 5.71 11.11
C ASN A 869 -43.61 4.61 12.02
N HIS A 870 -43.86 3.43 11.47
CA HIS A 870 -44.47 2.32 12.21
C HIS A 870 -43.84 0.96 11.93
N LEU A 871 -44.03 0.04 12.87
CA LEU A 871 -43.77 -1.41 12.74
C LEU A 871 -45.03 -2.07 12.18
N LEU A 872 -44.86 -2.96 11.20
CA LEU A 872 -45.95 -3.67 10.55
C LEU A 872 -45.84 -5.17 10.79
N ILE A 873 -46.90 -5.80 11.31
CA ILE A 873 -46.92 -7.22 11.68
C ILE A 873 -48.13 -7.92 11.06
N GLY A 874 -47.95 -9.06 10.41
CA GLY A 874 -49.10 -9.89 10.02
C GLY A 874 -48.81 -11.11 9.17
N PRO A 875 -49.85 -11.93 8.92
CA PRO A 875 -49.71 -13.29 8.40
C PRO A 875 -49.59 -13.38 6.88
N GLY A 876 -48.84 -14.39 6.43
CA GLY A 876 -48.68 -14.73 5.02
C GLY A 876 -47.83 -13.74 4.23
N ARG A 877 -47.70 -13.98 2.93
CA ARG A 877 -46.82 -13.20 2.04
C ARG A 877 -47.36 -11.78 1.82
N TRP A 878 -46.56 -10.76 2.07
CA TRP A 878 -46.92 -9.37 1.82
C TRP A 878 -46.62 -8.95 0.37
N GLY A 879 -47.53 -8.18 -0.24
CA GLY A 879 -47.38 -7.70 -1.62
C GLY A 879 -47.47 -8.80 -2.69
N THR A 880 -48.19 -9.88 -2.40
CA THR A 880 -48.53 -10.94 -3.36
C THR A 880 -49.73 -10.56 -4.21
N ASN A 881 -49.75 -10.95 -5.49
CA ASN A 881 -50.95 -10.85 -6.35
C ASN A 881 -51.97 -11.96 -6.04
N ASP A 882 -51.54 -13.06 -5.43
CA ASP A 882 -52.41 -14.14 -4.97
C ASP A 882 -52.86 -13.89 -3.52
N HIS A 883 -54.10 -13.43 -3.38
CA HIS A 883 -54.70 -13.08 -2.09
C HIS A 883 -54.91 -14.27 -1.15
N TRP A 884 -54.76 -15.51 -1.64
CA TRP A 884 -54.79 -16.73 -0.82
C TRP A 884 -53.43 -17.09 -0.24
N LEU A 885 -52.34 -16.45 -0.68
CA LEU A 885 -50.99 -16.66 -0.17
C LEU A 885 -50.55 -15.56 0.81
N GLY A 886 -51.32 -14.47 0.93
CA GLY A 886 -51.08 -13.41 1.91
C GLY A 886 -51.78 -12.09 1.57
N ILE A 887 -51.25 -11.00 2.13
CA ILE A 887 -51.91 -9.68 2.10
C ILE A 887 -51.42 -8.87 0.88
N PRO A 888 -52.30 -8.54 -0.08
CA PRO A 888 -51.93 -7.89 -1.33
C PRO A 888 -51.77 -6.37 -1.18
N VAL A 889 -50.91 -5.92 -0.25
CA VAL A 889 -50.57 -4.50 -0.10
C VAL A 889 -49.71 -4.00 -1.27
N GLN A 890 -49.89 -2.74 -1.65
CA GLN A 890 -48.99 -2.03 -2.56
C GLN A 890 -48.05 -1.13 -1.75
N TRP A 891 -46.98 -0.64 -2.38
CA TRP A 891 -46.02 0.25 -1.70
C TRP A 891 -46.68 1.51 -1.10
N VAL A 892 -47.64 2.08 -1.82
CA VAL A 892 -48.45 3.23 -1.34
C VAL A 892 -49.21 2.93 -0.04
N ASP A 893 -49.54 1.67 0.23
CA ASP A 893 -50.30 1.27 1.40
C ASP A 893 -49.42 1.17 2.66
N ILE A 894 -48.08 1.12 2.52
CA ILE A 894 -47.13 0.88 3.63
C ILE A 894 -45.90 1.80 3.60
N SER A 895 -45.98 2.92 2.88
CA SER A 895 -44.86 3.84 2.63
C SER A 895 -44.16 4.41 3.87
N ALA A 896 -44.79 4.39 5.05
CA ALA A 896 -44.21 4.87 6.32
C ALA A 896 -43.69 3.73 7.23
N VAL A 897 -43.52 2.52 6.69
CA VAL A 897 -43.03 1.37 7.46
C VAL A 897 -41.52 1.47 7.71
N GLN A 898 -41.08 1.15 8.93
CA GLN A 898 -39.66 1.09 9.28
C GLN A 898 -39.16 -0.30 9.67
N ALA A 899 -40.06 -1.27 9.87
CA ALA A 899 -39.72 -2.68 10.00
C ALA A 899 -40.98 -3.52 9.70
N ILE A 900 -40.79 -4.72 9.14
CA ILE A 900 -41.87 -5.66 8.83
C ILE A 900 -41.64 -6.99 9.54
N VAL A 901 -42.69 -7.55 10.13
CA VAL A 901 -42.73 -8.91 10.69
C VAL A 901 -43.76 -9.72 9.91
N GLU A 902 -43.27 -10.69 9.13
CA GLU A 902 -44.09 -11.66 8.41
C GLU A 902 -44.31 -12.91 9.26
N ILE A 903 -45.57 -13.31 9.44
CA ILE A 903 -45.93 -14.46 10.29
C ILE A 903 -46.33 -15.65 9.42
N ARG A 904 -45.62 -16.77 9.58
CA ARG A 904 -46.01 -18.06 8.99
C ARG A 904 -46.89 -18.81 9.97
N SER A 905 -48.20 -18.70 9.77
CA SER A 905 -49.20 -19.37 10.62
C SER A 905 -49.65 -20.70 10.03
N LYS A 906 -50.37 -21.51 10.82
CA LYS A 906 -51.01 -22.76 10.33
C LYS A 906 -52.03 -22.53 9.22
N LEU A 907 -52.62 -21.32 9.15
CA LEU A 907 -53.65 -20.94 8.17
C LEU A 907 -53.05 -20.45 6.85
N LEU A 908 -51.84 -19.87 6.88
CA LEU A 908 -51.12 -19.32 5.73
C LEU A 908 -49.63 -19.68 5.81
N ARG A 909 -49.28 -20.77 5.13
CA ARG A 909 -47.90 -21.20 4.88
C ARG A 909 -47.53 -20.87 3.43
N ALA A 910 -47.13 -19.64 3.20
CA ALA A 910 -46.48 -19.23 1.96
C ALA A 910 -44.98 -19.06 2.22
N ASP A 911 -44.17 -19.32 1.21
CA ASP A 911 -42.74 -18.94 1.25
C ASP A 911 -42.63 -17.41 1.34
N PRO A 912 -41.60 -16.89 2.03
CA PRO A 912 -41.48 -15.46 2.28
C PRO A 912 -41.51 -14.61 1.02
N SER A 913 -41.85 -13.34 1.23
CA SER A 913 -41.90 -12.33 0.16
C SER A 913 -40.55 -12.06 -0.52
N GLN A 914 -39.47 -12.73 -0.11
CA GLN A 914 -38.05 -12.56 -0.48
C GLN A 914 -37.69 -12.57 -1.99
N GLY A 915 -38.68 -12.71 -2.89
CA GLY A 915 -38.51 -12.62 -4.34
C GLY A 915 -39.58 -11.83 -5.09
N SER A 916 -40.43 -11.04 -4.43
CA SER A 916 -41.41 -10.16 -5.12
C SER A 916 -40.89 -8.73 -5.33
N HIS A 917 -41.50 -8.00 -6.28
CA HIS A 917 -41.29 -6.55 -6.49
C HIS A 917 -41.44 -5.75 -5.19
N PHE A 918 -42.39 -6.16 -4.34
CA PHE A 918 -42.58 -5.64 -2.99
C PHE A 918 -41.31 -5.68 -2.13
N PHE A 919 -40.58 -6.79 -2.16
CA PHE A 919 -39.39 -7.01 -1.33
C PHE A 919 -38.17 -6.20 -1.81
N GLN A 920 -38.12 -5.84 -3.09
CA GLN A 920 -37.05 -5.00 -3.63
C GLN A 920 -37.08 -3.59 -3.03
N ASN A 921 -38.26 -2.99 -2.86
CA ASN A 921 -38.40 -1.69 -2.21
C ASN A 921 -37.95 -1.74 -0.74
N ILE A 922 -38.26 -2.83 -0.03
CA ILE A 922 -37.84 -3.07 1.36
C ILE A 922 -36.32 -3.14 1.47
N THR A 923 -35.67 -3.95 0.63
CA THR A 923 -34.20 -4.09 0.64
C THR A 923 -33.47 -2.82 0.20
N SER A 924 -34.01 -2.09 -0.78
CA SER A 924 -33.42 -0.84 -1.27
C SER A 924 -33.47 0.30 -0.24
N LEU A 925 -34.48 0.29 0.63
CA LEU A 925 -34.65 1.26 1.70
C LEU A 925 -34.03 0.82 3.03
N GLY A 926 -33.34 -0.32 3.06
CA GLY A 926 -32.70 -0.84 4.27
C GLY A 926 -33.70 -1.25 5.38
N ILE A 927 -34.97 -1.50 5.03
CA ILE A 927 -36.02 -1.80 6.01
C ILE A 927 -35.80 -3.23 6.54
N PRO A 928 -35.67 -3.44 7.87
CA PRO A 928 -35.55 -4.78 8.43
C PRO A 928 -36.80 -5.61 8.20
N TYR A 929 -36.59 -6.89 7.88
CA TYR A 929 -37.64 -7.84 7.53
C TYR A 929 -37.47 -9.13 8.34
N LEU A 930 -38.35 -9.34 9.30
CA LEU A 930 -38.34 -10.51 10.19
C LEU A 930 -39.39 -11.51 9.74
N THR A 931 -39.06 -12.80 9.74
CA THR A 931 -39.99 -13.89 9.44
C THR A 931 -40.11 -14.79 10.66
N VAL A 932 -41.31 -14.86 11.23
CA VAL A 932 -41.61 -15.63 12.44
C VAL A 932 -42.44 -16.86 12.06
N ASP A 933 -41.90 -18.07 12.23
CA ASP A 933 -42.64 -19.33 12.04
C ASP A 933 -43.21 -19.87 13.35
N GLU A 934 -44.54 -19.81 13.48
CA GLU A 934 -45.26 -20.29 14.68
C GLU A 934 -45.08 -21.80 14.96
N ASN A 935 -44.59 -22.59 14.00
CA ASN A 935 -44.33 -24.03 14.20
C ASN A 935 -42.86 -24.35 14.51
N ASN A 936 -41.95 -23.39 14.36
CA ASN A 936 -40.54 -23.57 14.68
C ASN A 936 -40.26 -23.35 16.19
N GLY A 937 -41.24 -22.79 16.92
CA GLY A 937 -41.25 -22.67 18.38
C GLY A 937 -41.80 -23.91 19.09
N GLY A 938 -40.96 -24.93 19.30
CA GLY A 938 -41.24 -26.05 20.21
C GLY A 938 -40.27 -26.05 21.38
N ASP A 939 -40.76 -25.79 22.60
CA ASP A 939 -40.14 -25.98 23.94
C ASP A 939 -38.62 -25.69 24.11
N GLY A 940 -38.01 -24.87 23.26
CA GLY A 940 -36.59 -24.47 23.33
C GLY A 940 -36.40 -22.96 23.30
N ILE A 941 -35.32 -22.49 23.94
CA ILE A 941 -34.94 -21.05 24.03
C ILE A 941 -34.63 -20.44 22.65
N ASN A 942 -34.37 -21.27 21.62
CA ASN A 942 -33.88 -20.84 20.30
C ASN A 942 -34.93 -20.88 19.17
N GLY A 943 -36.23 -20.97 19.48
CA GLY A 943 -37.31 -20.98 18.48
C GLY A 943 -37.95 -19.60 18.28
N ASP A 944 -38.51 -19.34 17.09
CA ASP A 944 -39.23 -18.09 16.78
C ASP A 944 -40.37 -17.85 17.79
N ARG A 945 -40.55 -16.58 18.23
CA ARG A 945 -41.52 -16.19 19.26
C ARG A 945 -42.22 -14.88 18.92
N ILE A 946 -43.51 -14.81 19.25
CA ILE A 946 -44.30 -13.57 19.27
C ILE A 946 -45.21 -13.58 20.50
N ASP A 947 -45.18 -12.52 21.30
CA ASP A 947 -46.05 -12.34 22.47
C ASP A 947 -47.39 -11.71 22.04
N TRP A 948 -48.32 -12.59 21.66
CA TRP A 948 -49.67 -12.18 21.26
C TRP A 948 -50.51 -11.63 22.42
N ASP A 949 -50.29 -12.12 23.65
CA ASP A 949 -51.02 -11.67 24.83
C ASP A 949 -50.72 -10.20 25.09
N TRP A 950 -49.43 -9.81 25.02
CA TRP A 950 -49.02 -8.41 25.14
C TRP A 950 -49.65 -7.51 24.06
N LEU A 951 -49.60 -7.94 22.79
CA LEU A 951 -50.15 -7.16 21.66
C LEU A 951 -51.68 -6.99 21.76
N LEU A 952 -52.39 -7.99 22.27
CA LEU A 952 -53.86 -7.97 22.37
C LEU A 952 -54.37 -7.23 23.61
N ASP A 953 -53.64 -7.27 24.71
CA ASP A 953 -54.01 -6.59 25.96
C ASP A 953 -53.66 -5.09 25.97
N PHE A 954 -52.74 -4.63 25.12
CA PHE A 954 -52.34 -3.22 25.05
C PHE A 954 -53.49 -2.31 24.53
N PRO A 955 -53.73 -1.13 25.13
CA PRO A 955 -54.77 -0.21 24.68
C PRO A 955 -54.61 0.23 23.22
N ALA A 956 -55.62 -0.03 22.40
CA ALA A 956 -55.62 0.36 20.99
C ALA A 956 -55.84 1.87 20.82
N ASN A 957 -54.99 2.53 20.03
CA ASN A 957 -55.22 3.90 19.58
C ASN A 957 -56.26 3.94 18.45
N HIS A 958 -56.26 2.92 17.60
CA HIS A 958 -57.30 2.67 16.62
C HIS A 958 -57.56 1.16 16.53
N ASP A 959 -58.78 0.75 16.88
CA ASP A 959 -59.22 -0.66 16.80
C ASP A 959 -60.14 -0.81 15.59
N GLY A 960 -59.60 -1.45 14.56
CA GLY A 960 -60.26 -1.67 13.28
C GLY A 960 -61.08 -2.97 13.25
N LYS A 961 -61.59 -3.31 12.05
CA LYS A 961 -62.27 -4.60 11.84
C LYS A 961 -61.26 -5.74 11.77
N TRP A 962 -60.13 -5.53 11.10
CA TRP A 962 -59.12 -6.58 10.88
C TRP A 962 -57.74 -6.24 11.45
N ILE A 963 -57.44 -4.96 11.61
CA ILE A 963 -56.15 -4.49 12.13
C ILE A 963 -56.31 -3.74 13.44
N ARG A 964 -55.23 -3.68 14.21
CA ARG A 964 -55.11 -2.85 15.40
C ARG A 964 -53.87 -1.97 15.30
N HIS A 965 -54.03 -0.70 15.63
CA HIS A 965 -52.93 0.27 15.75
C HIS A 965 -52.70 0.60 17.21
N LEU A 966 -51.50 0.30 17.69
CA LEU A 966 -51.00 0.65 19.01
C LEU A 966 -50.11 1.88 18.91
N ARG A 967 -50.25 2.79 19.87
CA ARG A 967 -49.38 3.95 20.04
C ARG A 967 -48.72 3.86 21.40
N LEU A 968 -47.41 3.79 21.39
CA LEU A 968 -46.58 3.70 22.59
C LEU A 968 -46.11 5.11 22.97
N ASP A 969 -46.01 5.36 24.27
CA ASP A 969 -45.42 6.59 24.81
C ASP A 969 -43.88 6.58 24.76
N TYR A 970 -43.30 5.46 24.31
CA TYR A 970 -41.87 5.23 24.16
C TYR A 970 -41.57 4.52 22.83
N PRO A 971 -40.38 4.69 22.26
CA PRO A 971 -39.98 3.94 21.08
C PRO A 971 -39.60 2.49 21.41
N LEU A 972 -39.94 1.58 20.50
CA LEU A 972 -39.47 0.20 20.46
C LEU A 972 -37.98 0.16 20.12
N THR A 973 -37.30 -0.89 20.58
CA THR A 973 -35.97 -1.24 20.09
C THR A 973 -36.07 -2.46 19.20
N ILE A 974 -35.76 -2.30 17.92
CA ILE A 974 -35.68 -3.38 16.93
C ILE A 974 -34.21 -3.62 16.66
N LYS A 975 -33.72 -4.85 16.87
CA LYS A 975 -32.35 -5.25 16.53
C LYS A 975 -32.40 -6.35 15.48
N CYS A 976 -31.59 -6.25 14.44
CA CYS A 976 -31.41 -7.28 13.43
C CYS A 976 -29.93 -7.58 13.26
N GLU A 977 -29.51 -8.80 13.52
CA GLU A 977 -28.15 -9.28 13.32
C GLU A 977 -28.07 -10.04 12.00
N GLY A 978 -27.87 -9.30 10.91
CA GLY A 978 -27.67 -9.85 9.57
C GLY A 978 -26.70 -11.04 9.47
N PRO A 979 -25.51 -11.05 10.14
CA PRO A 979 -24.60 -12.19 10.08
C PRO A 979 -25.19 -13.52 10.58
N GLU A 980 -25.97 -13.48 11.66
CA GLU A 980 -26.63 -14.67 12.25
C GLU A 980 -28.06 -14.86 11.72
N SER A 981 -28.55 -13.93 10.90
CA SER A 981 -29.94 -13.86 10.44
C SER A 981 -30.96 -13.85 11.59
N THR A 982 -30.60 -13.30 12.75
CA THR A 982 -31.48 -13.20 13.93
C THR A 982 -32.02 -11.80 14.10
N GLY A 983 -33.21 -11.66 14.71
CA GLY A 983 -33.82 -10.36 14.98
C GLY A 983 -34.73 -10.37 16.19
N ILE A 984 -34.70 -9.30 16.97
CA ILE A 984 -35.57 -9.09 18.14
C ILE A 984 -36.28 -7.73 18.12
N ILE A 985 -37.44 -7.67 18.75
CA ILE A 985 -38.17 -6.44 19.06
C ILE A 985 -38.41 -6.39 20.57
N LEU A 986 -37.96 -5.33 21.24
CA LEU A 986 -38.03 -5.14 22.69
C LEU A 986 -38.95 -3.98 23.06
N TYR A 987 -39.68 -4.13 24.17
CA TYR A 987 -40.36 -3.02 24.85
C TYR A 987 -39.40 -2.35 25.85
N ARG A 988 -39.45 -1.03 25.96
CA ARG A 988 -38.34 -0.22 26.49
C ARG A 988 -38.23 -0.15 28.02
N GLU A 989 -38.93 -0.96 28.81
CA GLU A 989 -39.11 -0.55 30.21
C GLU A 989 -37.90 -0.74 31.14
N ASP A 990 -36.90 -1.64 30.95
CA ASP A 990 -35.84 -1.79 32.01
C ASP A 990 -34.49 -2.52 31.65
N LEU A 991 -33.80 -2.28 30.53
CA LEU A 991 -32.52 -3.02 30.23
C LEU A 991 -31.37 -2.25 29.54
N GLU A 992 -31.23 -0.94 29.73
CA GLU A 992 -30.08 -0.20 29.15
C GLU A 992 -28.73 -0.39 29.92
N GLN A 993 -28.58 -1.35 30.84
CA GLN A 993 -27.37 -1.47 31.70
C GLN A 993 -26.58 -2.79 31.65
N ARG A 994 -26.73 -3.64 30.62
CA ARG A 994 -25.78 -4.72 30.35
C ARG A 994 -25.35 -4.72 28.89
N THR A 995 -24.24 -4.06 28.58
CA THR A 995 -23.52 -4.24 27.32
C THR A 995 -23.04 -5.69 27.22
N CYS A 996 -23.39 -6.39 26.14
CA CYS A 996 -22.87 -7.73 25.82
C CYS A 996 -21.33 -7.68 25.83
N THR A 997 -20.68 -8.41 26.74
CA THR A 997 -19.22 -8.55 26.77
C THR A 997 -18.80 -9.75 25.91
N VAL A 998 -17.66 -9.64 25.22
CA VAL A 998 -17.12 -10.60 24.23
C VAL A 998 -16.89 -12.04 24.76
N GLU A 999 -17.16 -12.29 26.06
CA GLU A 999 -17.01 -13.59 26.71
C GLU A 999 -18.34 -14.31 27.05
N GLU A 1000 -19.51 -13.74 26.76
CA GLU A 1000 -20.82 -14.42 26.90
C GLU A 1000 -21.40 -14.86 25.56
#